data_AF-A0AAE0LBD3-F1
#
_entry.id   AF-A0AAE0LBD3-F1
#
_cell.length_a   1.000
_cell.length_b   1.000
_cell.length_c   1.000
_cell.angle_alpha   90.00
_cell.angle_beta   90.00
_cell.angle_gamma   90.00
#
_symmetry.space_group_name_H-M   'P 1'
#
loop_
_entity.id
_entity.type
_entity.pdbx_description
1 polymer ?
#
loop_
_entity_poly.entity_id
_entity_poly.type
_entity_poly.pdbx_seq_one_letter_code
_entity_poly.pdbx_strand_id
1 'polypeptide(L)'
;GMPALPMWQPEAVETPVQAPQAPQPGAPREGGHHSPPAGMQQMTQQWSVHLPPDRLRVVMRAAAEADPELRRQLGAMVPGELESLEALTQAAMQDPSLVNRFMAVTTRSPTALRRISRILQSHLPQVGAQHPAGGRGAPGPGAGNGGRGGRGGRGQMPHGPQPPPRGSAPGRSAPAGVDPASHAWGPHSGGSEGASLVTLEAVTQLHRAVQAGDVRGVERVLLAWSVANAGAGGDAAEASGRAGSCLLMHPAPGHAHGEVALHIAARGGHARVVRLLVHMGAEVNAISTTRATALHYAARAGHVEAIRSLLGCGANVAAPMQGGDTPLHQAVASNHLEAVALLLDEGAGIACVREDGGTLLHLAAMQVDLAMMELLLRRGAETDVADTVHGMMPLHLACAHGKDGAVRLLLANNSDPSRRCKAGITALHLAAMHGHGPAVRLLLENEQVDINVQDSQGCTALHAAASRGHTPVVRLLVERSADLGPGGRRDKQTPLHLAAWHGCANAVEALLRGGADLEAQGTNGSTALHYAAWQGHALSARVLIENGAALTACTQDGDTPLHQATFRNHLSVVAMLLQHHADVNAVKNDGCTSLHLCAMQGLREMADLLISNGADVNIRNQGGVLAVELARQFRCTLVEEAIHQAMNARAAT
;
A
#
# COMPACT_ATOMS: atom_id res chain seq x y z
N GLY A 1 -7.13 5.53 8.28
CA GLY A 1 -6.30 5.82 7.09
C GLY A 1 -4.86 5.71 7.51
N MET A 2 -4.26 4.55 7.30
CA MET A 2 -2.83 4.32 7.46
C MET A 2 -2.34 3.76 6.11
N PRO A 3 -1.21 4.23 5.58
CA PRO A 3 -0.64 3.63 4.38
C PRO A 3 -0.18 2.21 4.74
N ALA A 4 -0.45 1.26 3.84
CA ALA A 4 0.13 -0.07 3.92
C ALA A 4 1.66 0.04 4.02
N LEU A 5 2.28 -0.71 4.95
CA LEU A 5 3.72 -0.86 5.00
C LEU A 5 4.20 -1.42 3.65
N PRO A 6 5.16 -0.79 2.95
CA PRO A 6 5.75 -1.39 1.77
C PRO A 6 6.71 -2.49 2.24
N MET A 7 6.16 -3.68 2.49
CA MET A 7 6.92 -4.92 2.56
C MET A 7 7.28 -5.31 1.12
N TRP A 8 8.59 -5.33 0.85
CA TRP A 8 9.26 -5.88 -0.32
C TRP A 8 8.38 -6.20 -1.55
N GLN A 9 8.32 -5.25 -2.48
CA GLN A 9 8.19 -5.59 -3.90
C GLN A 9 9.60 -5.52 -4.48
N PRO A 10 10.21 -6.63 -4.90
CA PRO A 10 11.30 -6.53 -5.84
C PRO A 10 10.66 -6.00 -7.13
N GLU A 11 11.12 -4.85 -7.61
CA GLU A 11 11.00 -4.56 -9.03
C GLU A 11 11.48 -5.82 -9.77
N ALA A 12 10.64 -6.32 -10.68
CA ALA A 12 10.94 -7.52 -11.43
C ALA A 12 12.36 -7.39 -11.99
N VAL A 13 13.17 -8.43 -11.82
CA VAL A 13 14.42 -8.59 -12.55
C VAL A 13 14.05 -8.55 -14.03
N GLU A 14 14.19 -7.38 -14.65
CA GLU A 14 14.06 -7.24 -16.09
C GLU A 14 15.25 -7.99 -16.70
N THR A 15 14.94 -9.17 -17.24
CA THR A 15 15.78 -9.80 -18.26
C THR A 15 16.02 -8.80 -19.39
N PRO A 16 17.22 -8.70 -19.97
CA PRO A 16 17.51 -7.72 -21.01
C PRO A 16 16.76 -8.10 -22.29
N VAL A 17 15.59 -7.50 -22.50
CA VAL A 17 14.89 -7.48 -23.78
C VAL A 17 14.85 -6.04 -24.25
N GLN A 18 15.37 -5.82 -25.45
CA GLN A 18 15.59 -4.54 -26.13
C GLN A 18 14.44 -3.54 -25.93
N ALA A 19 14.76 -2.35 -25.39
CA ALA A 19 13.85 -1.21 -25.38
C ALA A 19 14.02 -0.35 -26.66
N PRO A 20 12.93 0.18 -27.24
CA PRO A 20 12.94 0.94 -28.47
C PRO A 20 13.46 2.38 -28.29
N GLN A 21 13.99 2.93 -29.39
CA GLN A 21 14.66 4.23 -29.51
C GLN A 21 13.83 5.43 -29.02
N ALA A 22 14.48 6.37 -28.32
CA ALA A 22 13.93 7.68 -27.96
C ALA A 22 14.21 8.74 -29.07
N PRO A 23 13.29 9.70 -29.32
CA PRO A 23 13.48 10.74 -30.34
C PRO A 23 14.25 11.98 -29.84
N GLN A 24 14.91 12.69 -30.76
CA GLN A 24 15.79 13.85 -30.55
C GLN A 24 15.07 15.19 -30.21
N PRO A 25 15.79 16.20 -29.66
CA PRO A 25 15.20 17.38 -29.03
C PRO A 25 15.07 18.60 -29.96
N GLY A 26 13.99 19.37 -29.82
CA GLY A 26 13.83 20.69 -30.44
C GLY A 26 12.58 21.45 -30.00
N ALA A 27 12.78 22.68 -29.50
CA ALA A 27 11.80 23.76 -29.22
C ALA A 27 11.14 23.80 -27.81
N PRO A 28 10.66 24.99 -27.37
CA PRO A 28 11.24 25.79 -26.30
C PRO A 28 10.63 25.56 -24.91
N ARG A 29 11.35 26.01 -23.88
CA ARG A 29 10.94 25.97 -22.46
C ARG A 29 9.67 26.78 -22.22
N GLU A 30 8.57 26.08 -21.92
CA GLU A 30 7.40 26.62 -21.21
C GLU A 30 7.15 25.83 -19.91
N GLY A 31 6.58 26.52 -18.92
CA GLY A 31 6.61 26.19 -17.49
C GLY A 31 6.05 24.82 -17.07
N GLY A 32 6.45 24.41 -15.87
CA GLY A 32 6.26 23.09 -15.28
C GLY A 32 4.88 22.48 -15.49
N HIS A 33 4.87 21.35 -16.20
CA HIS A 33 3.73 20.45 -16.30
C HIS A 33 3.91 19.28 -15.32
N HIS A 34 3.13 19.26 -14.25
CA HIS A 34 2.83 18.01 -13.55
C HIS A 34 1.91 17.17 -14.44
N SER A 35 2.41 16.04 -14.95
CA SER A 35 1.55 15.04 -15.59
C SER A 35 0.58 14.46 -14.55
N PRO A 36 -0.73 14.37 -14.83
CA PRO A 36 -1.68 13.75 -13.91
C PRO A 36 -1.39 12.23 -13.82
N PRO A 37 -1.67 11.59 -12.67
CA PRO A 37 -1.38 10.17 -12.46
C PRO A 37 -2.04 9.28 -13.51
N ALA A 38 -1.40 8.16 -13.89
CA ALA A 38 -1.80 7.30 -15.02
C ALA A 38 -3.28 6.86 -15.02
N GLY A 39 -3.92 6.73 -13.85
CA GLY A 39 -5.37 6.45 -13.74
C GLY A 39 -6.27 7.59 -14.26
N MET A 40 -5.82 8.84 -14.20
CA MET A 40 -6.54 10.00 -14.75
C MET A 40 -6.40 10.11 -16.28
N GLN A 41 -5.30 9.63 -16.86
CA GLN A 41 -5.11 9.52 -18.31
C GLN A 41 -6.03 8.45 -18.92
N GLN A 42 -6.22 7.33 -18.22
CA GLN A 42 -7.21 6.31 -18.59
C GLN A 42 -8.66 6.85 -18.51
N MET A 43 -9.00 7.65 -17.48
CA MET A 43 -10.31 8.30 -17.41
C MET A 43 -10.53 9.28 -18.57
N THR A 44 -9.54 10.09 -18.93
CA THR A 44 -9.67 11.05 -20.04
C THR A 44 -9.84 10.37 -21.40
N GLN A 45 -9.22 9.21 -21.63
CA GLN A 45 -9.44 8.40 -22.83
C GLN A 45 -10.82 7.73 -22.85
N GLN A 46 -11.41 7.40 -21.69
CA GLN A 46 -12.78 6.89 -21.62
C GLN A 46 -13.85 7.97 -21.85
N TRP A 47 -13.53 9.26 -21.64
CA TRP A 47 -14.49 10.36 -21.80
C TRP A 47 -14.69 10.78 -23.27
N SER A 48 -13.78 10.42 -24.18
CA SER A 48 -13.83 10.84 -25.59
C SER A 48 -14.86 10.08 -26.44
N VAL A 49 -15.44 9.00 -25.92
CA VAL A 49 -16.40 8.16 -26.64
C VAL A 49 -17.78 8.25 -25.97
N HIS A 50 -18.56 9.23 -26.40
CA HIS A 50 -20.00 9.40 -26.19
C HIS A 50 -20.51 9.57 -24.73
N LEU A 51 -20.28 10.76 -24.14
CA LEU A 51 -21.16 11.21 -23.04
C LEU A 51 -22.53 11.65 -23.60
N PRO A 52 -23.66 11.22 -23.00
CA PRO A 52 -25.00 11.74 -23.32
C PRO A 52 -25.08 13.26 -23.11
N PRO A 53 -25.87 14.00 -23.92
CA PRO A 53 -26.00 15.46 -23.86
C PRO A 53 -26.26 16.02 -22.46
N ASP A 54 -27.14 15.37 -21.69
CA ASP A 54 -27.51 15.81 -20.35
C ASP A 54 -26.36 15.65 -19.34
N ARG A 55 -25.50 14.63 -19.54
CA ARG A 55 -24.32 14.41 -18.70
C ARG A 55 -23.21 15.39 -19.05
N LEU A 56 -23.00 15.70 -20.33
CA LEU A 56 -22.05 16.73 -20.75
C LEU A 56 -22.42 18.10 -20.17
N ARG A 57 -23.72 18.43 -20.14
CA ARG A 57 -24.24 19.66 -19.52
C ARG A 57 -23.91 19.75 -18.02
N VAL A 58 -24.17 18.69 -17.27
CA VAL A 58 -23.89 18.65 -15.82
C VAL A 58 -22.39 18.77 -15.53
N VAL A 59 -21.56 18.07 -16.31
CA VAL A 59 -20.09 18.10 -16.16
C VAL A 59 -19.52 19.48 -16.47
N MET A 60 -19.94 20.11 -17.58
CA MET A 60 -19.49 21.46 -17.95
C MET A 60 -19.91 22.51 -16.93
N ARG A 61 -21.13 22.41 -16.39
CA ARG A 61 -21.63 23.33 -15.35
C ARG A 61 -20.83 23.18 -14.06
N ALA A 62 -20.66 21.95 -13.60
CA ALA A 62 -19.91 21.68 -12.37
C ALA A 62 -18.43 22.09 -12.47
N ALA A 63 -17.82 21.96 -13.65
CA ALA A 63 -16.46 22.41 -13.90
C ALA A 63 -16.34 23.94 -13.79
N ALA A 64 -17.22 24.68 -14.46
CA ALA A 64 -17.22 26.14 -14.46
C ALA A 64 -17.63 26.75 -13.10
N GLU A 65 -18.45 26.06 -12.31
CA GLU A 65 -18.76 26.46 -10.92
C GLU A 65 -17.61 26.19 -9.94
N ALA A 66 -16.71 25.25 -10.26
CA ALA A 66 -15.58 24.91 -9.40
C ALA A 66 -14.43 25.89 -9.53
N ASP A 67 -14.30 26.55 -10.68
CA ASP A 67 -13.13 27.34 -11.04
C ASP A 67 -13.52 28.56 -11.91
N PRO A 68 -13.49 29.78 -11.35
CA PRO A 68 -13.83 31.00 -12.08
C PRO A 68 -12.90 31.30 -13.26
N GLU A 69 -11.64 30.89 -13.18
CA GLU A 69 -10.64 31.09 -14.25
C GLU A 69 -10.90 30.11 -15.40
N LEU A 70 -11.28 28.87 -15.07
CA LEU A 70 -11.77 27.91 -16.06
C LEU A 70 -13.03 28.43 -16.78
N ARG A 71 -13.98 29.03 -16.05
CA ARG A 71 -15.17 29.65 -16.65
C ARG A 71 -14.81 30.75 -17.65
N ARG A 72 -13.81 31.58 -17.34
CA ARG A 72 -13.30 32.62 -18.24
C ARG A 72 -12.66 32.03 -19.51
N GLN A 73 -11.84 30.99 -19.34
CA GLN A 73 -11.16 30.31 -20.45
C GLN A 73 -12.14 29.58 -21.37
N LEU A 74 -13.19 28.97 -20.82
CA LEU A 74 -14.27 28.35 -21.60
C LEU A 74 -15.07 29.39 -22.39
N GLY A 75 -15.36 30.55 -21.79
CA GLY A 75 -16.03 31.66 -22.48
C GLY A 75 -15.24 32.18 -23.69
N ALA A 76 -13.90 32.17 -23.62
CA ALA A 76 -13.03 32.61 -24.71
C ALA A 76 -12.90 31.60 -25.87
N MET A 77 -13.39 30.37 -25.72
CA MET A 77 -13.26 29.32 -26.73
C MET A 77 -14.30 29.39 -27.85
N VAL A 78 -15.36 30.21 -27.68
CA VAL A 78 -16.46 30.32 -28.65
C VAL A 78 -16.44 31.73 -29.27
N PRO A 79 -16.41 31.86 -30.61
CA PRO A 79 -16.50 33.17 -31.26
C PRO A 79 -17.92 33.74 -31.17
N GLY A 80 -18.05 34.98 -30.67
CA GLY A 80 -19.33 35.68 -30.51
C GLY A 80 -19.90 35.51 -29.11
N GLU A 81 -20.08 36.62 -28.40
CA GLU A 81 -20.50 36.73 -26.99
C GLU A 81 -21.65 35.78 -26.62
N LEU A 82 -21.30 34.58 -26.14
CA LEU A 82 -22.23 33.62 -25.57
C LEU A 82 -21.94 33.55 -24.07
N GLU A 83 -22.57 34.47 -23.32
CA GLU A 83 -22.38 34.60 -21.87
C GLU A 83 -22.98 33.44 -21.05
N SER A 84 -23.75 32.54 -21.70
CA SER A 84 -24.43 31.44 -21.02
C SER A 84 -23.75 30.09 -21.23
N LEU A 85 -23.59 29.36 -20.13
CA LEU A 85 -23.02 28.02 -20.13
C LEU A 85 -23.85 27.01 -20.94
N GLU A 86 -25.14 27.29 -21.10
CA GLU A 86 -26.08 26.51 -21.91
C GLU A 86 -25.74 26.59 -23.40
N ALA A 87 -25.39 27.78 -23.91
CA ALA A 87 -24.98 27.95 -25.30
C ALA A 87 -23.65 27.24 -25.61
N LEU A 88 -22.71 27.25 -24.68
CA LEU A 88 -21.43 26.54 -24.81
C LEU A 88 -21.63 25.01 -24.86
N THR A 89 -22.52 24.47 -24.03
CA THR A 89 -22.91 23.05 -24.13
C THR A 89 -23.62 22.72 -25.44
N GLN A 90 -24.47 23.61 -25.96
CA GLN A 90 -25.16 23.42 -27.24
C GLN A 90 -24.16 23.43 -28.41
N ALA A 91 -23.18 24.32 -28.40
CA ALA A 91 -22.11 24.39 -29.40
C ALA A 91 -21.19 23.17 -29.33
N ALA A 92 -20.82 22.72 -28.12
CA ALA A 92 -20.02 21.53 -27.91
C ALA A 92 -20.72 20.22 -28.33
N MET A 93 -22.06 20.20 -28.35
CA MET A 93 -22.84 19.09 -28.91
C MET A 93 -22.79 19.04 -30.44
N GLN A 94 -22.54 20.17 -31.11
CA GLN A 94 -22.49 20.27 -32.57
C GLN A 94 -21.06 20.16 -33.13
N ASP A 95 -20.04 20.54 -32.36
CA ASP A 95 -18.62 20.45 -32.73
C ASP A 95 -17.82 19.61 -31.70
N PRO A 96 -17.46 18.35 -32.03
CA PRO A 96 -16.64 17.48 -31.19
C PRO A 96 -15.26 18.08 -30.83
N SER A 97 -14.73 19.01 -31.63
CA SER A 97 -13.45 19.66 -31.35
C SER A 97 -13.50 20.56 -30.11
N LEU A 98 -14.69 21.10 -29.76
CA LEU A 98 -14.90 21.91 -28.56
C LEU A 98 -14.89 21.05 -27.29
N VAL A 99 -15.37 19.81 -27.36
CA VAL A 99 -15.32 18.86 -26.24
C VAL A 99 -13.86 18.52 -25.92
N ASN A 100 -13.04 18.22 -26.93
CA ASN A 100 -11.62 17.92 -26.72
C ASN A 100 -10.84 19.12 -26.16
N ARG A 101 -11.16 20.34 -26.60
CA ARG A 101 -10.57 21.55 -26.03
C ARG A 101 -11.05 21.79 -24.59
N PHE A 102 -12.35 21.63 -24.30
CA PHE A 102 -12.89 21.73 -22.94
C PHE A 102 -12.15 20.78 -21.99
N MET A 103 -11.95 19.54 -22.43
CA MET A 103 -11.21 18.49 -21.72
C MET A 103 -9.75 18.85 -21.43
N ALA A 104 -9.07 19.42 -22.42
CA ALA A 104 -7.69 19.88 -22.28
C ALA A 104 -7.56 21.02 -21.26
N VAL A 105 -8.57 21.88 -21.13
CA VAL A 105 -8.57 22.95 -20.13
C VAL A 105 -8.99 22.44 -18.75
N THR A 106 -10.02 21.58 -18.65
CA THR A 106 -10.47 21.01 -17.36
C THR A 106 -9.41 20.15 -16.70
N THR A 107 -8.60 19.43 -17.47
CA THR A 107 -7.50 18.61 -16.94
C THR A 107 -6.39 19.43 -16.27
N ARG A 108 -6.32 20.73 -16.55
CA ARG A 108 -5.37 21.66 -15.92
C ARG A 108 -5.89 22.22 -14.59
N SER A 109 -7.15 21.98 -14.23
CA SER A 109 -7.77 22.42 -12.97
C SER A 109 -8.03 21.23 -12.03
N PRO A 110 -7.17 21.02 -11.00
CA PRO A 110 -7.34 19.92 -10.05
C PRO A 110 -8.64 20.00 -9.25
N THR A 111 -9.15 21.22 -9.01
CA THR A 111 -10.42 21.49 -8.31
C THR A 111 -11.61 21.10 -9.16
N ALA A 112 -11.62 21.45 -10.45
CA ALA A 112 -12.65 21.02 -11.39
C ALA A 112 -12.64 19.50 -11.56
N LEU A 113 -11.46 18.88 -11.74
CA LEU A 113 -11.33 17.42 -11.85
C LEU A 113 -11.87 16.67 -10.63
N ARG A 114 -11.59 17.13 -9.41
CA ARG A 114 -12.11 16.51 -8.18
C ARG A 114 -13.64 16.61 -8.10
N ARG A 115 -14.23 17.72 -8.52
CA ARG A 115 -15.68 17.93 -8.49
C ARG A 115 -16.39 17.09 -9.55
N ILE A 116 -15.85 17.05 -10.77
CA ILE A 116 -16.33 16.20 -11.87
C ILE A 116 -16.23 14.72 -11.50
N SER A 117 -15.09 14.29 -10.94
CA SER A 117 -14.89 12.91 -10.48
C SER A 117 -15.93 12.50 -9.44
N ARG A 118 -16.26 13.39 -8.49
CA ARG A 118 -17.31 13.14 -7.48
C ARG A 118 -18.70 12.97 -8.08
N ILE A 119 -19.05 13.80 -9.07
CA ILE A 119 -20.35 13.77 -9.76
C ILE A 119 -20.49 12.52 -10.64
N LEU A 120 -19.40 12.10 -11.30
CA LEU A 120 -19.40 10.86 -12.09
C LEU A 120 -19.44 9.62 -11.20
N GLN A 121 -18.78 9.64 -10.04
CA GLN A 121 -18.86 8.57 -9.03
C GLN A 121 -20.26 8.43 -8.42
N SER A 122 -21.02 9.52 -8.28
CA SER A 122 -22.42 9.45 -7.81
C SER A 122 -23.42 8.96 -8.85
N HIS A 123 -23.03 8.82 -10.12
CA HIS A 123 -23.93 8.45 -11.23
C HIS A 123 -23.50 7.22 -12.05
N LEU A 124 -22.57 6.43 -11.50
CA LEU A 124 -22.29 5.06 -11.97
C LEU A 124 -23.33 4.09 -11.39
N PRO A 125 -24.16 3.41 -12.20
CA PRO A 125 -24.93 2.29 -11.71
C PRO A 125 -23.94 1.20 -11.25
N GLN A 126 -24.20 0.61 -10.08
CA GLN A 126 -23.44 -0.54 -9.59
C GLN A 126 -23.53 -1.65 -10.64
N VAL A 127 -22.41 -1.98 -11.27
CA VAL A 127 -22.28 -3.22 -12.03
C VAL A 127 -22.32 -4.34 -11.01
N GLY A 128 -23.50 -4.97 -10.88
CA GLY A 128 -23.71 -6.14 -10.05
C GLY A 128 -22.74 -7.23 -10.46
N ALA A 129 -21.99 -7.74 -9.49
CA ALA A 129 -21.24 -8.98 -9.62
C ALA A 129 -22.24 -10.13 -9.82
N GLN A 130 -22.57 -10.42 -11.07
CA GLN A 130 -23.17 -11.70 -11.43
C GLN A 130 -22.05 -12.75 -11.37
N HIS A 131 -22.07 -13.56 -10.32
CA HIS A 131 -21.44 -14.87 -10.34
C HIS A 131 -21.91 -15.65 -11.58
N PRO A 132 -21.01 -16.24 -12.38
CA PRO A 132 -21.43 -17.15 -13.42
C PRO A 132 -21.94 -18.43 -12.76
N ALA A 133 -23.24 -18.67 -12.90
CA ALA A 133 -23.87 -19.95 -12.66
C ALA A 133 -23.25 -21.00 -13.59
N GLY A 134 -22.55 -21.98 -13.00
CA GLY A 134 -22.07 -23.16 -13.70
C GLY A 134 -23.24 -24.02 -14.18
N GLY A 135 -23.62 -23.82 -15.44
CA GLY A 135 -24.59 -24.65 -16.13
C GLY A 135 -24.05 -26.06 -16.32
N ARG A 136 -24.75 -27.04 -15.73
CA ARG A 136 -24.72 -28.43 -16.16
C ARG A 136 -25.45 -28.53 -17.50
N GLY A 137 -24.75 -28.95 -18.55
CA GLY A 137 -25.30 -29.29 -19.85
C GLY A 137 -24.46 -30.41 -20.46
N ALA A 138 -25.09 -31.57 -20.65
CA ALA A 138 -24.49 -32.82 -21.10
C ALA A 138 -23.88 -32.77 -22.52
N PRO A 139 -23.02 -33.74 -22.86
CA PRO A 139 -23.02 -34.32 -24.18
C PRO A 139 -23.39 -35.82 -24.12
N GLY A 140 -24.36 -36.23 -24.93
CA GLY A 140 -24.58 -37.62 -25.34
C GLY A 140 -23.69 -38.00 -26.54
N PRO A 141 -23.87 -39.20 -27.13
CA PRO A 141 -23.00 -40.35 -26.88
C PRO A 141 -22.18 -40.77 -28.12
N GLY A 142 -21.17 -41.64 -27.93
CA GLY A 142 -20.71 -42.53 -29.00
C GLY A 142 -19.26 -42.99 -28.94
N ALA A 143 -19.08 -44.30 -28.66
CA ALA A 143 -17.97 -45.20 -29.05
C ALA A 143 -16.53 -44.85 -28.60
N GLY A 144 -15.69 -45.76 -28.11
CA GLY A 144 -15.72 -47.21 -27.99
C GLY A 144 -14.29 -47.71 -27.69
N ASN A 145 -14.19 -48.88 -27.03
CA ASN A 145 -12.95 -49.63 -26.69
C ASN A 145 -11.96 -48.93 -25.75
N GLY A 146 -11.52 -49.49 -24.62
CA GLY A 146 -11.27 -50.89 -24.23
C GLY A 146 -9.87 -50.88 -23.59
N GLY A 147 -9.52 -51.58 -22.52
CA GLY A 147 -10.21 -52.42 -21.56
C GLY A 147 -9.22 -52.75 -20.43
N ARG A 148 -9.68 -53.59 -19.48
CA ARG A 148 -8.90 -54.38 -18.50
C ARG A 148 -8.07 -53.55 -17.50
N GLY A 149 -8.27 -53.62 -16.19
CA GLY A 149 -8.65 -54.70 -15.27
C GLY A 149 -7.86 -54.40 -13.98
N GLY A 150 -8.18 -54.79 -12.77
CA GLY A 150 -9.25 -55.55 -12.16
C GLY A 150 -8.86 -55.73 -10.68
N ARG A 151 -9.85 -56.08 -9.84
CA ARG A 151 -9.75 -56.65 -8.48
C ARG A 151 -9.22 -55.70 -7.38
N GLY A 152 -9.80 -55.63 -6.17
CA GLY A 152 -10.92 -56.36 -5.61
C GLY A 152 -11.04 -56.23 -4.09
N GLY A 153 -12.27 -56.03 -3.60
CA GLY A 153 -12.84 -56.61 -2.37
C GLY A 153 -12.53 -55.95 -1.02
N ARG A 154 -13.34 -56.05 0.04
CA ARG A 154 -14.70 -56.55 0.33
C ARG A 154 -14.91 -56.36 1.86
N GLY A 155 -16.16 -56.21 2.31
CA GLY A 155 -16.62 -56.46 3.70
C GLY A 155 -17.13 -55.19 4.40
N GLN A 156 -18.43 -54.87 4.42
CA GLN A 156 -19.58 -55.44 5.17
C GLN A 156 -19.60 -55.18 6.69
N MET A 157 -20.69 -54.52 7.11
CA MET A 157 -21.19 -54.21 8.47
C MET A 157 -21.65 -55.47 9.24
N PRO A 158 -22.10 -55.38 10.52
CA PRO A 158 -23.52 -55.07 10.80
C PRO A 158 -23.89 -54.30 12.11
N HIS A 159 -25.07 -53.66 12.04
CA HIS A 159 -26.18 -53.51 13.02
C HIS A 159 -26.08 -52.76 14.37
N GLY A 160 -27.01 -51.80 14.55
CA GLY A 160 -27.30 -51.01 15.78
C GLY A 160 -28.35 -51.63 16.72
N PRO A 161 -29.03 -50.82 17.56
CA PRO A 161 -30.48 -50.62 17.38
C PRO A 161 -31.05 -49.22 17.78
N GLN A 162 -32.15 -48.81 17.13
CA GLN A 162 -33.17 -47.81 17.60
C GLN A 162 -34.25 -48.53 18.47
N PRO A 163 -35.46 -48.03 18.87
CA PRO A 163 -36.23 -46.77 18.63
C PRO A 163 -37.09 -46.34 19.90
N PRO A 164 -38.37 -45.86 19.92
CA PRO A 164 -39.30 -45.02 19.09
C PRO A 164 -40.06 -43.89 19.94
N PRO A 165 -41.32 -43.41 19.66
CA PRO A 165 -41.74 -42.44 18.61
C PRO A 165 -42.79 -41.32 19.01
N ARG A 166 -43.08 -40.43 18.04
CA ARG A 166 -44.35 -39.69 17.69
C ARG A 166 -44.92 -38.53 18.55
N GLY A 167 -45.18 -37.41 17.86
CA GLY A 167 -46.20 -36.42 18.24
C GLY A 167 -46.26 -35.15 17.35
N SER A 168 -47.14 -35.16 16.33
CA SER A 168 -47.98 -34.05 15.80
C SER A 168 -47.39 -32.67 15.40
N ALA A 169 -47.62 -32.29 14.13
CA ALA A 169 -47.60 -30.91 13.61
C ALA A 169 -48.82 -30.08 14.11
N PRO A 170 -48.83 -28.73 14.03
CA PRO A 170 -49.04 -28.05 12.75
C PRO A 170 -48.26 -26.73 12.53
N GLY A 171 -48.09 -26.37 11.25
CA GLY A 171 -48.10 -25.00 10.73
C GLY A 171 -47.06 -24.00 11.25
N ARG A 172 -45.92 -23.87 10.55
CA ARG A 172 -45.15 -22.61 10.54
C ARG A 172 -44.85 -22.19 9.10
N SER A 173 -45.55 -21.15 8.69
CA SER A 173 -45.19 -20.24 7.61
C SER A 173 -43.76 -19.72 7.82
N ALA A 174 -42.94 -19.80 6.79
CA ALA A 174 -41.65 -19.13 6.72
C ALA A 174 -41.85 -17.60 6.81
N PRO A 175 -41.05 -16.84 7.60
CA PRO A 175 -40.88 -15.44 7.32
C PRO A 175 -39.87 -15.32 6.17
N ALA A 176 -40.34 -14.68 5.09
CA ALA A 176 -39.53 -14.29 3.95
C ALA A 176 -38.32 -13.47 4.39
N GLY A 177 -37.19 -13.68 3.72
CA GLY A 177 -36.03 -12.82 3.81
C GLY A 177 -36.41 -11.39 3.47
N VAL A 178 -35.99 -10.46 4.31
CA VAL A 178 -36.12 -9.02 4.05
C VAL A 178 -34.76 -8.56 3.51
N ASP A 179 -34.72 -8.37 2.20
CA ASP A 179 -33.68 -7.58 1.52
C ASP A 179 -33.70 -6.14 2.06
N PRO A 180 -32.57 -5.59 2.54
CA PRO A 180 -32.48 -4.18 2.93
C PRO A 180 -32.18 -3.30 1.70
N ALA A 181 -32.95 -3.46 0.62
CA ALA A 181 -32.75 -2.73 -0.63
C ALA A 181 -34.04 -2.62 -1.47
N SER A 182 -35.15 -2.18 -0.88
CA SER A 182 -36.32 -1.77 -1.65
C SER A 182 -37.15 -0.68 -0.95
N HIS A 183 -36.58 0.51 -0.83
CA HIS A 183 -37.38 1.73 -0.70
C HIS A 183 -36.89 2.74 -1.73
N ALA A 184 -37.28 2.51 -2.98
CA ALA A 184 -37.32 3.55 -3.99
C ALA A 184 -38.49 4.47 -3.65
N TRP A 185 -38.20 5.70 -3.24
CA TRP A 185 -39.20 6.76 -3.08
C TRP A 185 -39.40 7.44 -4.44
N GLY A 186 -40.45 7.06 -5.16
CA GLY A 186 -40.97 7.84 -6.28
C GLY A 186 -41.90 8.96 -5.79
N PRO A 187 -42.03 10.09 -6.50
CA PRO A 187 -42.92 11.17 -6.10
C PRO A 187 -44.36 10.79 -6.49
N HIS A 188 -45.20 10.47 -5.50
CA HIS A 188 -46.65 10.44 -5.71
C HIS A 188 -47.25 11.79 -5.31
N SER A 189 -47.73 12.50 -6.32
CA SER A 189 -48.59 13.66 -6.21
C SER A 189 -49.99 13.24 -5.75
N GLY A 190 -50.46 13.74 -4.61
CA GLY A 190 -51.86 13.62 -4.20
C GLY A 190 -52.11 13.75 -2.69
N GLY A 191 -52.71 14.88 -2.31
CA GLY A 191 -53.23 15.29 -0.99
C GLY A 191 -53.38 14.26 0.14
N SER A 192 -52.65 14.50 1.23
CA SER A 192 -53.17 14.65 2.60
C SER A 192 -52.01 15.11 3.50
N GLU A 193 -52.01 16.40 3.83
CA GLU A 193 -51.06 17.00 4.76
C GLU A 193 -51.43 16.56 6.19
N GLY A 194 -50.60 15.70 6.80
CA GLY A 194 -50.80 15.34 8.20
C GLY A 194 -50.29 13.97 8.64
N ALA A 195 -49.17 13.47 8.10
CA ALA A 195 -48.45 12.36 8.73
C ALA A 195 -47.00 12.24 8.21
N SER A 196 -46.05 12.22 9.15
CA SER A 196 -44.75 11.52 9.04
C SER A 196 -43.69 12.03 8.05
N LEU A 197 -43.16 13.24 8.24
CA LEU A 197 -41.89 13.64 7.63
C LEU A 197 -40.91 14.05 8.73
N VAL A 198 -39.89 13.22 8.97
CA VAL A 198 -38.72 13.59 9.78
C VAL A 198 -38.11 14.85 9.15
N THR A 199 -38.24 16.01 9.80
CA THR A 199 -37.72 17.25 9.20
C THR A 199 -36.21 17.28 9.35
N LEU A 200 -35.51 17.58 8.25
CA LEU A 200 -34.05 17.77 8.24
C LEU A 200 -33.61 18.79 9.30
N GLU A 201 -34.47 19.78 9.58
CA GLU A 201 -34.26 20.78 10.60
C GLU A 201 -34.26 20.19 12.02
N ALA A 202 -35.23 19.34 12.38
CA ALA A 202 -35.26 18.71 13.70
C ALA A 202 -34.04 17.80 13.93
N VAL A 203 -33.64 17.03 12.90
CA VAL A 203 -32.41 16.23 12.94
C VAL A 203 -31.20 17.14 13.16
N THR A 204 -31.09 18.22 12.41
CA THR A 204 -29.95 19.14 12.53
C THR A 204 -29.89 19.82 13.91
N GLN A 205 -31.04 20.24 14.46
CA GLN A 205 -31.12 20.85 15.79
C GLN A 205 -30.73 19.86 16.88
N LEU A 206 -31.22 18.60 16.80
CA LEU A 206 -30.86 17.54 17.73
C LEU A 206 -29.35 17.29 17.70
N HIS A 207 -28.78 17.08 16.52
CA HIS A 207 -27.36 16.77 16.38
C HIS A 207 -26.45 17.93 16.84
N ARG A 208 -26.85 19.20 16.63
CA ARG A 208 -26.14 20.36 17.21
C ARG A 208 -26.20 20.39 18.73
N ALA A 209 -27.38 20.16 19.32
CA ALA A 209 -27.55 20.13 20.77
C ALA A 209 -26.73 18.99 21.39
N VAL A 210 -26.72 17.82 20.76
CA VAL A 210 -25.90 16.67 21.17
C VAL A 210 -24.42 16.99 21.06
N GLN A 211 -23.96 17.59 19.95
CA GLN A 211 -22.56 17.95 19.77
C GLN A 211 -22.09 18.95 20.84
N ALA A 212 -22.96 19.88 21.23
CA ALA A 212 -22.70 20.84 22.30
C ALA A 212 -22.79 20.24 23.72
N GLY A 213 -23.30 19.01 23.88
CA GLY A 213 -23.57 18.42 25.18
C GLY A 213 -24.74 19.07 25.93
N ASP A 214 -25.60 19.84 25.24
CA ASP A 214 -26.73 20.55 25.84
C ASP A 214 -27.90 19.61 26.13
N VAL A 215 -27.92 19.03 27.32
CA VAL A 215 -28.97 18.13 27.80
C VAL A 215 -30.37 18.76 27.65
N ARG A 216 -30.53 20.03 28.03
CA ARG A 216 -31.83 20.73 27.95
C ARG A 216 -32.23 21.03 26.52
N GLY A 217 -31.24 21.33 25.66
CA GLY A 217 -31.44 21.46 24.22
C GLY A 217 -31.94 20.17 23.60
N VAL A 218 -31.31 19.04 23.93
CA VAL A 218 -31.72 17.70 23.46
C VAL A 218 -33.15 17.37 23.94
N GLU A 219 -33.46 17.57 25.22
CA GLU A 219 -34.81 17.36 25.76
C GLU A 219 -35.86 18.22 25.03
N ARG A 220 -35.58 19.51 24.84
CA ARG A 220 -36.49 20.42 24.14
C ARG A 220 -36.78 19.97 22.71
N VAL A 221 -35.75 19.57 21.97
CA VAL A 221 -35.91 19.11 20.58
C VAL A 221 -36.73 17.81 20.54
N LEU A 222 -36.46 16.85 21.42
CA LEU A 222 -37.19 15.59 21.49
C LEU A 222 -38.65 15.79 21.93
N LEU A 223 -38.91 16.65 22.92
CA LEU A 223 -40.26 16.98 23.38
C LEU A 223 -41.07 17.73 22.30
N ALA A 224 -40.45 18.69 21.62
CA ALA A 224 -41.11 19.39 20.52
C ALA A 224 -41.48 18.41 19.38
N TRP A 225 -40.59 17.46 19.09
CA TRP A 225 -40.82 16.41 18.11
C TRP A 225 -41.95 15.45 18.51
N SER A 226 -41.99 15.03 19.78
CA SER A 226 -43.04 14.14 20.27
C SER A 226 -44.41 14.81 20.25
N VAL A 227 -44.51 16.09 20.65
CA VAL A 227 -45.77 16.84 20.62
C VAL A 227 -46.26 17.04 19.17
N ALA A 228 -45.37 17.32 18.23
CA ALA A 228 -45.74 17.50 16.83
C ALA A 228 -46.23 16.21 16.14
N ASN A 229 -45.84 15.03 16.64
CA ASN A 229 -46.17 13.73 16.03
C ASN A 229 -47.10 12.85 16.86
N ALA A 230 -47.47 13.28 18.08
CA ALA A 230 -48.52 12.65 18.86
C ALA A 230 -49.88 13.00 18.23
N GLY A 231 -50.35 12.16 17.30
CA GLY A 231 -51.71 12.26 16.76
C GLY A 231 -52.74 12.28 17.89
N ALA A 232 -53.76 13.12 17.76
CA ALA A 232 -54.81 13.28 18.74
C ALA A 232 -55.54 11.95 19.01
N GLY A 233 -55.22 11.24 20.10
CA GLY A 233 -56.05 10.14 20.61
C GLY A 233 -55.36 8.85 21.11
N GLY A 234 -54.03 8.75 21.15
CA GLY A 234 -53.34 7.57 21.72
C GLY A 234 -52.52 7.90 22.97
N ASP A 235 -52.29 6.91 23.84
CA ASP A 235 -51.50 7.03 25.08
C ASP A 235 -50.18 7.81 24.85
N ALA A 236 -50.12 9.03 25.40
CA ALA A 236 -49.08 10.00 25.10
C ALA A 236 -47.66 9.51 25.45
N ALA A 237 -47.54 8.58 26.40
CA ALA A 237 -46.26 7.99 26.80
C ALA A 237 -45.72 6.98 25.77
N GLU A 238 -46.59 6.17 25.17
CA GLU A 238 -46.18 5.14 24.20
C GLU A 238 -45.95 5.73 22.80
N ALA A 239 -46.74 6.75 22.42
CA ALA A 239 -46.54 7.52 21.20
C ALA A 239 -45.27 8.39 21.24
N SER A 240 -44.91 8.96 22.40
CA SER A 240 -43.68 9.74 22.58
C SER A 240 -42.42 8.87 22.41
N GLY A 241 -42.43 7.64 22.94
CA GLY A 241 -41.31 6.69 22.77
C GLY A 241 -41.09 6.25 21.32
N ARG A 242 -42.16 5.97 20.56
CA ARG A 242 -42.07 5.54 19.15
C ARG A 242 -41.74 6.68 18.18
N ALA A 243 -42.23 7.90 18.44
CA ALA A 243 -41.93 9.06 17.60
C ALA A 243 -40.48 9.55 17.80
N GLY A 244 -39.97 9.49 19.04
CA GLY A 244 -38.58 9.81 19.37
C GLY A 244 -37.58 8.86 18.71
N SER A 245 -37.88 7.55 18.66
CA SER A 245 -36.97 6.56 18.05
C SER A 245 -36.65 6.82 16.58
N CYS A 246 -37.60 7.34 15.78
CA CYS A 246 -37.35 7.66 14.37
C CYS A 246 -36.36 8.82 14.19
N LEU A 247 -36.43 9.85 15.05
CA LEU A 247 -35.50 10.98 15.00
C LEU A 247 -34.10 10.59 15.48
N LEU A 248 -34.03 9.72 16.49
CA LEU A 248 -32.78 9.26 17.11
C LEU A 248 -31.95 8.38 16.18
N MET A 249 -32.59 7.64 15.27
CA MET A 249 -31.93 6.76 14.30
C MET A 249 -31.54 7.47 13.00
N HIS A 250 -31.91 8.74 12.83
CA HIS A 250 -31.57 9.48 11.62
C HIS A 250 -30.10 9.91 11.62
N PRO A 251 -29.34 9.57 10.57
CA PRO A 251 -27.94 9.98 10.46
C PRO A 251 -27.82 11.50 10.30
N ALA A 252 -26.78 12.06 10.89
CA ALA A 252 -26.52 13.49 10.85
C ALA A 252 -26.26 13.97 9.41
N PRO A 253 -26.94 15.02 8.91
CA PRO A 253 -26.56 15.64 7.65
C PRO A 253 -25.13 16.18 7.74
N GLY A 254 -24.29 15.81 6.78
CA GLY A 254 -22.88 16.23 6.70
C GLY A 254 -21.86 15.34 7.42
N HIS A 255 -22.28 14.27 8.12
CA HIS A 255 -21.34 13.29 8.69
C HIS A 255 -21.14 12.13 7.72
N ALA A 256 -19.89 11.91 7.30
CA ALA A 256 -19.52 10.99 6.22
C ALA A 256 -19.80 9.50 6.52
N HIS A 257 -20.12 9.15 7.78
CA HIS A 257 -20.20 7.75 8.22
C HIS A 257 -21.60 7.32 8.70
N GLY A 258 -22.67 8.04 8.35
CA GLY A 258 -24.03 7.65 8.76
C GLY A 258 -24.22 7.65 10.29
N GLU A 259 -23.60 8.62 10.96
CA GLU A 259 -23.54 8.67 12.42
C GLU A 259 -24.86 9.19 12.99
N VAL A 260 -25.52 8.36 13.81
CA VAL A 260 -26.67 8.79 14.64
C VAL A 260 -26.27 9.64 15.85
N ALA A 261 -27.24 10.29 16.48
CA ALA A 261 -27.04 11.18 17.62
C ALA A 261 -26.23 10.53 18.75
N LEU A 262 -26.45 9.24 19.02
CA LEU A 262 -25.73 8.51 20.07
C LEU A 262 -24.21 8.40 19.79
N HIS A 263 -23.80 8.25 18.53
CA HIS A 263 -22.37 8.24 18.16
C HIS A 263 -21.70 9.58 18.45
N ILE A 264 -22.39 10.69 18.16
CA ILE A 264 -21.87 12.04 18.39
C ILE A 264 -21.78 12.32 19.90
N ALA A 265 -22.80 11.94 20.67
CA ALA A 265 -22.79 12.06 22.13
C ALA A 265 -21.61 11.29 22.74
N ALA A 266 -21.38 10.06 22.27
CA ALA A 266 -20.29 9.22 22.71
C ALA A 266 -18.90 9.77 22.32
N ARG A 267 -18.74 10.25 21.08
CA ARG A 267 -17.51 10.92 20.62
C ARG A 267 -17.18 12.18 21.42
N GLY A 268 -18.18 12.94 21.84
CA GLY A 268 -18.00 14.16 22.63
C GLY A 268 -17.87 13.91 24.14
N GLY A 269 -18.00 12.66 24.60
CA GLY A 269 -17.90 12.32 26.02
C GLY A 269 -19.11 12.77 26.85
N HIS A 270 -20.23 13.08 26.21
CA HIS A 270 -21.42 13.65 26.85
C HIS A 270 -22.25 12.57 27.56
N ALA A 271 -21.72 11.99 28.64
CA ALA A 271 -22.31 10.84 29.34
C ALA A 271 -23.78 11.05 29.77
N ARG A 272 -24.14 12.28 30.18
CA ARG A 272 -25.54 12.62 30.51
C ARG A 272 -26.45 12.59 29.28
N VAL A 273 -25.97 13.11 28.14
CA VAL A 273 -26.70 13.07 26.87
C VAL A 273 -26.82 11.63 26.39
N VAL A 274 -25.77 10.81 26.51
CA VAL A 274 -25.82 9.37 26.22
C VAL A 274 -26.96 8.69 26.98
N ARG A 275 -27.01 8.86 28.31
CA ARG A 275 -28.07 8.24 29.14
C ARG A 275 -29.47 8.75 28.76
N LEU A 276 -29.60 10.05 28.50
CA LEU A 276 -30.85 10.65 28.05
C LEU A 276 -31.32 10.05 26.72
N LEU A 277 -30.43 9.99 25.71
CA LEU A 277 -30.77 9.45 24.39
C LEU A 277 -31.23 7.99 24.47
N VAL A 278 -30.53 7.15 25.26
CA VAL A 278 -30.92 5.75 25.46
C VAL A 278 -32.24 5.64 26.23
N HIS A 279 -32.44 6.44 27.27
CA HIS A 279 -33.71 6.47 28.01
C HIS A 279 -34.90 6.87 27.10
N MET A 280 -34.65 7.71 26.11
CA MET A 280 -35.62 8.13 25.09
C MET A 280 -35.76 7.14 23.91
N GLY A 281 -35.15 5.95 24.01
CA GLY A 281 -35.32 4.87 23.04
C GLY A 281 -34.28 4.82 21.92
N ALA A 282 -33.13 5.49 22.05
CA ALA A 282 -32.03 5.31 21.11
C ALA A 282 -31.47 3.87 21.18
N GLU A 283 -31.27 3.25 20.02
CA GLU A 283 -30.65 1.93 19.94
C GLU A 283 -29.17 2.01 20.35
N VAL A 284 -28.84 1.42 21.51
CA VAL A 284 -27.49 1.49 22.11
C VAL A 284 -26.41 0.91 21.19
N ASN A 285 -26.77 -0.13 20.44
CA ASN A 285 -25.89 -0.84 19.51
C ASN A 285 -26.10 -0.42 18.05
N ALA A 286 -26.70 0.76 17.81
CA ALA A 286 -26.78 1.33 16.47
C ALA A 286 -25.39 1.38 15.82
N ILE A 287 -25.32 1.02 14.55
CA ILE A 287 -24.07 0.96 13.79
C ILE A 287 -23.97 2.10 12.78
N SER A 288 -22.77 2.64 12.61
CA SER A 288 -22.41 3.55 11.53
C SER A 288 -22.20 2.80 10.21
N THR A 289 -21.89 3.51 9.12
CA THR A 289 -21.55 2.88 7.82
C THR A 289 -20.29 2.01 7.89
N THR A 290 -19.39 2.27 8.84
CA THR A 290 -18.20 1.44 9.11
C THR A 290 -18.48 0.35 10.14
N ARG A 291 -19.76 0.05 10.42
CA ARG A 291 -20.21 -0.87 11.47
C ARG A 291 -19.77 -0.49 12.89
N ALA A 292 -19.30 0.75 13.11
CA ALA A 292 -18.87 1.19 14.43
C ALA A 292 -20.09 1.57 15.29
N THR A 293 -20.08 1.16 16.56
CA THR A 293 -21.09 1.53 17.56
C THR A 293 -20.68 2.77 18.35
N ALA A 294 -21.59 3.36 19.11
CA ALA A 294 -21.29 4.47 20.03
C ALA A 294 -20.12 4.15 20.98
N LEU A 295 -20.02 2.89 21.42
CA LEU A 295 -18.93 2.44 22.30
C LEU A 295 -17.55 2.54 21.64
N HIS A 296 -17.44 2.29 20.33
CA HIS A 296 -16.18 2.48 19.60
C HIS A 296 -15.73 3.94 19.61
N TYR A 297 -16.66 4.88 19.42
CA TYR A 297 -16.33 6.31 19.42
C TYR A 297 -15.93 6.81 20.80
N ALA A 298 -16.64 6.39 21.85
CA ALA A 298 -16.26 6.72 23.23
C ALA A 298 -14.89 6.12 23.60
N ALA A 299 -14.63 4.88 23.21
CA ALA A 299 -13.36 4.20 23.44
C ALA A 299 -12.20 4.87 22.70
N ARG A 300 -12.38 5.18 21.41
CA ARG A 300 -11.39 5.89 20.59
C ARG A 300 -11.05 7.28 21.12
N ALA A 301 -12.01 7.96 21.73
CA ALA A 301 -11.83 9.30 22.31
C ALA A 301 -11.42 9.27 23.80
N GLY A 302 -11.37 8.09 24.42
CA GLY A 302 -10.94 7.93 25.82
C GLY A 302 -11.95 8.43 26.85
N HIS A 303 -13.24 8.55 26.50
CA HIS A 303 -14.25 9.11 27.39
C HIS A 303 -14.82 8.05 28.35
N VAL A 304 -14.10 7.80 29.44
CA VAL A 304 -14.39 6.76 30.45
C VAL A 304 -15.83 6.80 30.96
N GLU A 305 -16.37 7.97 31.29
CA GLU A 305 -17.75 8.10 31.79
C GLU A 305 -18.82 7.82 30.74
N ALA A 306 -18.52 8.11 29.46
CA ALA A 306 -19.40 7.75 28.36
C ALA A 306 -19.35 6.23 28.09
N ILE A 307 -18.16 5.62 28.17
CA ILE A 307 -17.98 4.15 28.10
C ILE A 307 -18.81 3.47 29.21
N ARG A 308 -18.64 3.90 30.47
CA ARG A 308 -19.40 3.38 31.62
C ARG A 308 -20.91 3.50 31.42
N SER A 309 -21.37 4.65 30.94
CA SER A 309 -22.80 4.87 30.68
C SER A 309 -23.33 3.97 29.57
N LEU A 310 -22.59 3.79 28.48
CA LEU A 310 -22.99 2.91 27.38
C LEU A 310 -23.05 1.44 27.81
N LEU A 311 -22.05 0.97 28.55
CA LEU A 311 -22.01 -0.41 29.07
C LEU A 311 -23.14 -0.67 30.07
N GLY A 312 -23.40 0.27 30.99
CA GLY A 312 -24.54 0.21 31.91
C GLY A 312 -25.91 0.22 31.20
N CYS A 313 -25.96 0.72 29.96
CA CYS A 313 -27.13 0.68 29.10
C CYS A 313 -27.21 -0.58 28.21
N GLY A 314 -26.30 -1.55 28.34
CA GLY A 314 -26.31 -2.79 27.56
C GLY A 314 -25.59 -2.70 26.21
N ALA A 315 -24.62 -1.78 26.06
CA ALA A 315 -23.76 -1.76 24.88
C ALA A 315 -22.93 -3.05 24.79
N ASN A 316 -22.84 -3.63 23.59
CA ASN A 316 -22.02 -4.81 23.36
C ASN A 316 -20.53 -4.44 23.39
N VAL A 317 -19.84 -4.85 24.46
CA VAL A 317 -18.41 -4.60 24.69
C VAL A 317 -17.49 -5.20 23.61
N ALA A 318 -17.93 -6.26 22.94
CA ALA A 318 -17.17 -6.99 21.93
C ALA A 318 -17.69 -6.75 20.50
N ALA A 319 -18.51 -5.71 20.28
CA ALA A 319 -19.03 -5.41 18.95
C ALA A 319 -17.88 -5.19 17.95
N PRO A 320 -17.82 -5.92 16.82
CA PRO A 320 -16.82 -5.68 15.80
C PRO A 320 -17.29 -4.61 14.81
N MET A 321 -16.44 -3.62 14.54
CA MET A 321 -16.61 -2.72 13.39
C MET A 321 -15.97 -3.30 12.12
N GLN A 322 -16.05 -2.58 11.01
CA GLN A 322 -15.40 -2.96 9.76
C GLN A 322 -13.89 -3.13 9.97
N GLY A 323 -13.32 -4.27 9.57
CA GLY A 323 -11.93 -4.62 9.86
C GLY A 323 -11.74 -5.45 11.14
N GLY A 324 -12.83 -5.80 11.84
CA GLY A 324 -12.81 -6.63 13.04
C GLY A 324 -12.36 -5.93 14.32
N ASP A 325 -12.09 -4.61 14.27
CA ASP A 325 -11.75 -3.84 15.47
C ASP A 325 -12.92 -3.87 16.46
N THR A 326 -12.61 -4.09 17.73
CA THR A 326 -13.57 -3.93 18.85
C THR A 326 -13.38 -2.55 19.50
N PRO A 327 -14.26 -2.10 20.40
CA PRO A 327 -14.02 -0.87 21.17
C PRO A 327 -12.68 -0.90 21.93
N LEU A 328 -12.28 -2.08 22.41
CA LEU A 328 -10.99 -2.28 23.07
C LEU A 328 -9.81 -2.02 22.13
N HIS A 329 -9.87 -2.48 20.86
CA HIS A 329 -8.86 -2.15 19.86
C HIS A 329 -8.75 -0.64 19.63
N GLN A 330 -9.88 0.08 19.59
CA GLN A 330 -9.89 1.53 19.40
C GLN A 330 -9.29 2.28 20.61
N ALA A 331 -9.57 1.83 21.83
CA ALA A 331 -8.96 2.40 23.03
C ALA A 331 -7.44 2.16 23.09
N VAL A 332 -6.98 0.95 22.70
CA VAL A 332 -5.54 0.64 22.60
C VAL A 332 -4.89 1.46 21.50
N ALA A 333 -5.46 1.52 20.30
CA ALA A 333 -4.91 2.28 19.17
C ALA A 333 -4.78 3.78 19.46
N SER A 334 -5.69 4.35 20.25
CA SER A 334 -5.63 5.75 20.72
C SER A 334 -4.83 5.95 22.02
N ASN A 335 -4.24 4.89 22.58
CA ASN A 335 -3.47 4.91 23.82
C ASN A 335 -4.23 5.46 25.05
N HIS A 336 -5.48 5.03 25.27
CA HIS A 336 -6.29 5.44 26.40
C HIS A 336 -6.32 4.38 27.52
N LEU A 337 -5.32 4.40 28.41
CA LEU A 337 -5.12 3.42 29.49
C LEU A 337 -6.36 3.18 30.36
N GLU A 338 -7.00 4.24 30.85
CA GLU A 338 -8.17 4.13 31.71
C GLU A 338 -9.37 3.52 30.98
N ALA A 339 -9.56 3.86 29.70
CA ALA A 339 -10.60 3.27 28.87
C ALA A 339 -10.34 1.78 28.61
N VAL A 340 -9.08 1.40 28.38
CA VAL A 340 -8.67 0.00 28.22
C VAL A 340 -8.90 -0.79 29.51
N ALA A 341 -8.48 -0.25 30.65
CA ALA A 341 -8.70 -0.88 31.95
C ALA A 341 -10.19 -1.09 32.23
N LEU A 342 -11.02 -0.06 32.03
CA LEU A 342 -12.47 -0.16 32.22
C LEU A 342 -13.09 -1.21 31.28
N LEU A 343 -12.75 -1.20 29.98
CA LEU A 343 -13.31 -2.16 29.03
C LEU A 343 -12.95 -3.60 29.39
N LEU A 344 -11.72 -3.86 29.83
CA LEU A 344 -11.28 -5.17 30.29
C LEU A 344 -12.00 -5.59 31.58
N ASP A 345 -12.20 -4.68 32.53
CA ASP A 345 -12.94 -4.93 33.77
C ASP A 345 -14.42 -5.28 33.51
N GLU A 346 -14.99 -4.70 32.44
CA GLU A 346 -16.37 -4.95 31.96
C GLU A 346 -16.46 -6.14 30.99
N GLY A 347 -15.43 -7.00 30.94
CA GLY A 347 -15.47 -8.28 30.24
C GLY A 347 -15.06 -8.24 28.76
N ALA A 348 -14.43 -7.16 28.27
CA ALA A 348 -13.80 -7.19 26.96
C ALA A 348 -12.69 -8.25 26.91
N GLY A 349 -12.70 -9.09 25.87
CA GLY A 349 -11.72 -10.17 25.74
C GLY A 349 -10.32 -9.66 25.41
N ILE A 350 -9.32 -9.97 26.26
CA ILE A 350 -7.91 -9.63 26.02
C ILE A 350 -7.33 -10.29 24.75
N ALA A 351 -7.84 -11.48 24.40
CA ALA A 351 -7.43 -12.26 23.23
C ALA A 351 -8.22 -11.89 21.96
N CYS A 352 -8.94 -10.76 21.95
CA CYS A 352 -9.65 -10.33 20.75
C CYS A 352 -8.67 -10.04 19.60
N VAL A 353 -9.10 -10.35 18.38
CA VAL A 353 -8.33 -10.18 17.16
C VAL A 353 -9.15 -9.43 16.12
N ARG A 354 -8.43 -8.67 15.29
CA ARG A 354 -8.94 -8.03 14.08
C ARG A 354 -9.17 -9.04 12.95
N GLU A 355 -9.76 -8.58 11.84
CA GLU A 355 -9.90 -9.41 10.62
C GLU A 355 -8.55 -9.87 10.06
N ASP A 356 -7.50 -9.04 10.20
CA ASP A 356 -6.12 -9.38 9.83
C ASP A 356 -5.40 -10.26 10.86
N GLY A 357 -6.09 -10.69 11.92
CA GLY A 357 -5.52 -11.48 13.02
C GLY A 357 -4.70 -10.68 14.02
N GLY A 358 -4.58 -9.36 13.85
CA GLY A 358 -3.84 -8.50 14.77
C GLY A 358 -4.51 -8.46 16.15
N THR A 359 -3.74 -8.76 17.20
CA THR A 359 -4.13 -8.62 18.61
C THR A 359 -3.89 -7.20 19.13
N LEU A 360 -4.33 -6.93 20.36
CA LEU A 360 -4.04 -5.67 21.07
C LEU A 360 -2.54 -5.40 21.21
N LEU A 361 -1.72 -6.46 21.43
CA LEU A 361 -0.26 -6.31 21.50
C LEU A 361 0.37 -5.93 20.16
N HIS A 362 -0.21 -6.32 19.02
CA HIS A 362 0.29 -5.85 17.72
C HIS A 362 0.17 -4.34 17.61
N LEU A 363 -0.97 -3.77 18.02
CA LEU A 363 -1.20 -2.33 18.02
C LEU A 363 -0.26 -1.62 19.01
N ALA A 364 -0.15 -2.14 20.24
CA ALA A 364 0.69 -1.56 21.28
C ALA A 364 2.20 -1.62 20.93
N ALA A 365 2.66 -2.70 20.28
CA ALA A 365 4.05 -2.86 19.87
C ALA A 365 4.54 -1.80 18.85
N MET A 366 3.61 -1.15 18.14
CA MET A 366 3.92 -0.06 17.22
C MET A 366 4.00 1.31 17.92
N GLN A 367 3.53 1.41 19.16
CA GLN A 367 3.46 2.65 19.92
C GLN A 367 4.76 2.94 20.66
N VAL A 368 4.93 4.20 21.09
CA VAL A 368 6.09 4.63 21.89
C VAL A 368 5.85 4.44 23.38
N ASP A 369 4.60 4.62 23.82
CA ASP A 369 4.23 4.49 25.23
C ASP A 369 4.14 3.01 25.63
N LEU A 370 4.98 2.64 26.60
CA LEU A 370 5.06 1.27 27.10
C LEU A 370 3.97 0.94 28.10
N ALA A 371 3.33 1.94 28.72
CA ALA A 371 2.34 1.72 29.76
C ALA A 371 1.15 0.89 29.24
N MET A 372 0.76 1.10 27.98
CA MET A 372 -0.30 0.31 27.34
C MET A 372 0.10 -1.15 27.20
N MET A 373 1.32 -1.39 26.74
CA MET A 373 1.83 -2.74 26.58
C MET A 373 1.99 -3.46 27.93
N GLU A 374 2.50 -2.76 28.95
CA GLU A 374 2.58 -3.28 30.32
C GLU A 374 1.21 -3.65 30.88
N LEU A 375 0.20 -2.79 30.67
CA LEU A 375 -1.17 -3.08 31.09
C LEU A 375 -1.70 -4.34 30.42
N LEU A 376 -1.55 -4.48 29.10
CA LEU A 376 -2.02 -5.65 28.36
C LEU A 376 -1.30 -6.93 28.80
N LEU A 377 0.02 -6.89 29.00
CA LEU A 377 0.81 -8.04 29.48
C LEU A 377 0.41 -8.43 30.91
N ARG A 378 0.23 -7.47 31.82
CA ARG A 378 -0.28 -7.73 33.19
C ARG A 378 -1.66 -8.36 33.20
N ARG A 379 -2.47 -8.09 32.17
CA ARG A 379 -3.81 -8.67 31.99
C ARG A 379 -3.80 -10.00 31.22
N GLY A 380 -2.62 -10.56 30.94
CA GLY A 380 -2.45 -11.89 30.35
C GLY A 380 -2.50 -11.92 28.82
N ALA A 381 -2.18 -10.83 28.14
CA ALA A 381 -2.07 -10.85 26.68
C ALA A 381 -0.91 -11.75 26.21
N GLU A 382 -1.20 -12.67 25.28
CA GLU A 382 -0.21 -13.59 24.72
C GLU A 382 0.76 -12.88 23.76
N THR A 383 2.07 -13.07 23.96
CA THR A 383 3.13 -12.38 23.22
C THR A 383 3.37 -12.93 21.81
N ASP A 384 3.14 -14.22 21.59
CA ASP A 384 3.55 -14.93 20.37
C ASP A 384 2.37 -15.34 19.47
N VAL A 385 1.36 -14.48 19.42
CA VAL A 385 0.26 -14.61 18.46
C VAL A 385 0.69 -14.05 17.12
N ALA A 386 0.52 -14.82 16.05
CA ALA A 386 0.81 -14.39 14.69
C ALA A 386 -0.44 -13.87 13.98
N ASP A 387 -0.32 -12.74 13.28
CA ASP A 387 -1.38 -12.21 12.44
C ASP A 387 -1.70 -13.16 11.26
N THR A 388 -2.91 -13.05 10.70
CA THR A 388 -3.37 -13.96 9.65
C THR A 388 -2.89 -13.57 8.26
N VAL A 389 -2.38 -12.35 8.05
CA VAL A 389 -1.98 -11.83 6.74
C VAL A 389 -0.54 -12.24 6.44
N HIS A 390 0.40 -11.76 7.24
CA HIS A 390 1.85 -11.93 7.09
C HIS A 390 2.43 -12.95 8.07
N GLY A 391 1.69 -13.32 9.12
CA GLY A 391 2.24 -14.15 10.20
C GLY A 391 3.26 -13.40 11.05
N MET A 392 3.21 -12.07 11.09
CA MET A 392 4.03 -11.29 12.01
C MET A 392 3.45 -11.40 13.42
N MET A 393 4.31 -11.18 14.40
CA MET A 393 3.96 -11.18 15.82
C MET A 393 4.25 -9.79 16.39
N PRO A 394 3.78 -9.44 17.59
CA PRO A 394 4.11 -8.17 18.24
C PRO A 394 5.62 -7.86 18.25
N LEU A 395 6.47 -8.85 18.47
CA LEU A 395 7.94 -8.67 18.47
C LEU A 395 8.48 -8.28 17.09
N HIS A 396 7.93 -8.83 16.01
CA HIS A 396 8.27 -8.44 14.64
C HIS A 396 7.96 -6.96 14.39
N LEU A 397 6.78 -6.50 14.82
CA LEU A 397 6.36 -5.11 14.66
C LEU A 397 7.19 -4.15 15.51
N ALA A 398 7.44 -4.50 16.78
CA ALA A 398 8.31 -3.71 17.65
C ALA A 398 9.71 -3.52 17.04
N CYS A 399 10.26 -4.60 16.46
CA CYS A 399 11.56 -4.56 15.78
C CYS A 399 11.51 -3.74 14.49
N ALA A 400 10.47 -3.86 13.66
CA ALA A 400 10.33 -3.08 12.43
C ALA A 400 10.21 -1.57 12.70
N HIS A 401 9.57 -1.19 13.81
CA HIS A 401 9.36 0.21 14.19
C HIS A 401 10.41 0.78 15.16
N GLY A 402 11.45 0.00 15.51
CA GLY A 402 12.52 0.44 16.40
C GLY A 402 12.05 0.78 17.81
N LYS A 403 11.05 0.05 18.31
CA LYS A 403 10.49 0.26 19.64
C LYS A 403 11.26 -0.56 20.66
N ASP A 404 12.47 -0.12 20.99
CA ASP A 404 13.40 -0.86 21.85
C ASP A 404 12.81 -1.23 23.22
N GLY A 405 12.00 -0.33 23.79
CA GLY A 405 11.27 -0.61 25.04
C GLY A 405 10.23 -1.71 24.90
N ALA A 406 9.51 -1.74 23.78
CA ALA A 406 8.56 -2.81 23.47
C ALA A 406 9.29 -4.13 23.19
N VAL A 407 10.41 -4.10 22.47
CA VAL A 407 11.28 -5.28 22.27
C VAL A 407 11.72 -5.85 23.61
N ARG A 408 12.25 -5.01 24.52
CA ARG A 408 12.68 -5.43 25.86
C ARG A 408 11.53 -6.03 26.67
N LEU A 409 10.37 -5.39 26.68
CA LEU A 409 9.21 -5.88 27.43
C LEU A 409 8.66 -7.20 26.87
N LEU A 410 8.59 -7.37 25.55
CA LEU A 410 8.14 -8.63 24.94
C LEU A 410 9.10 -9.78 25.27
N LEU A 411 10.42 -9.55 25.13
CA LEU A 411 11.43 -10.56 25.47
C LEU A 411 11.40 -10.92 26.97
N ALA A 412 11.23 -9.92 27.85
CA ALA A 412 11.08 -10.15 29.30
C ALA A 412 9.80 -10.92 29.66
N ASN A 413 8.81 -11.00 28.76
CA ASN A 413 7.57 -11.76 28.92
C ASN A 413 7.56 -13.03 28.05
N ASN A 414 8.73 -13.64 27.83
CA ASN A 414 8.92 -14.92 27.13
C ASN A 414 8.48 -14.93 25.65
N SER A 415 8.51 -13.79 24.96
CA SER A 415 8.33 -13.80 23.50
C SER A 415 9.53 -14.46 22.82
N ASP A 416 9.29 -15.43 21.94
CA ASP A 416 10.33 -16.17 21.23
C ASP A 416 10.87 -15.37 20.01
N PRO A 417 12.14 -14.90 20.05
CA PRO A 417 12.74 -14.12 18.97
C PRO A 417 13.11 -14.95 17.73
N SER A 418 13.09 -16.29 17.81
CA SER A 418 13.45 -17.20 16.72
C SER A 418 12.30 -17.45 15.73
N ARG A 419 11.07 -17.10 16.12
CA ARG A 419 9.86 -17.31 15.32
C ARG A 419 9.95 -16.55 13.99
N ARG A 420 9.35 -17.15 12.97
CA ARG A 420 9.39 -16.67 11.60
C ARG A 420 7.98 -16.34 11.11
N CYS A 421 7.85 -15.23 10.40
CA CYS A 421 6.62 -14.93 9.67
C CYS A 421 6.48 -15.82 8.42
N LYS A 422 5.38 -15.68 7.67
CA LYS A 422 5.12 -16.50 6.48
C LYS A 422 6.20 -16.39 5.39
N ALA A 423 6.90 -15.25 5.32
CA ALA A 423 8.02 -15.05 4.41
C ALA A 423 9.35 -15.58 4.96
N GLY A 424 9.35 -16.33 6.07
CA GLY A 424 10.55 -16.83 6.72
C GLY A 424 11.37 -15.77 7.47
N ILE A 425 10.88 -14.54 7.56
CA ILE A 425 11.55 -13.38 8.17
C ILE A 425 11.44 -13.48 9.70
N THR A 426 12.54 -13.23 10.42
CA THR A 426 12.57 -13.14 11.90
C THR A 426 12.54 -11.69 12.38
N ALA A 427 12.36 -11.47 13.68
CA ALA A 427 12.46 -10.14 14.30
C ALA A 427 13.82 -9.46 14.02
N LEU A 428 14.91 -10.24 14.01
CA LEU A 428 16.26 -9.76 13.71
C LEU A 428 16.40 -9.21 12.29
N HIS A 429 15.77 -9.86 11.30
CA HIS A 429 15.75 -9.37 9.92
C HIS A 429 15.10 -7.98 9.84
N LEU A 430 13.96 -7.79 10.49
CA LEU A 430 13.22 -6.52 10.46
C LEU A 430 13.98 -5.40 11.17
N ALA A 431 14.56 -5.69 12.36
CA ALA A 431 15.40 -4.74 13.06
C ALA A 431 16.62 -4.33 12.21
N ALA A 432 17.24 -5.29 11.53
CA ALA A 432 18.41 -5.05 10.70
C ALA A 432 18.07 -4.29 9.40
N MET A 433 16.96 -4.65 8.75
CA MET A 433 16.46 -4.01 7.53
C MET A 433 16.11 -2.53 7.72
N HIS A 434 15.65 -2.16 8.92
CA HIS A 434 15.29 -0.77 9.23
C HIS A 434 16.35 -0.02 10.05
N GLY A 435 17.50 -0.66 10.33
CA GLY A 435 18.64 -0.01 10.96
C GLY A 435 18.50 0.21 12.46
N HIS A 436 17.60 -0.52 13.13
CA HIS A 436 17.32 -0.37 14.56
C HIS A 436 18.37 -1.08 15.41
N GLY A 437 19.56 -0.48 15.50
CA GLY A 437 20.71 -1.03 16.22
C GLY A 437 20.44 -1.47 17.66
N PRO A 438 19.72 -0.70 18.50
CA PRO A 438 19.43 -1.14 19.86
C PRO A 438 18.51 -2.37 19.91
N ALA A 439 17.47 -2.45 19.06
CA ALA A 439 16.67 -3.66 18.91
C ALA A 439 17.51 -4.87 18.46
N VAL A 440 18.45 -4.69 17.51
CA VAL A 440 19.40 -5.75 17.12
C VAL A 440 20.25 -6.21 18.31
N ARG A 441 20.76 -5.28 19.14
CA ARG A 441 21.52 -5.64 20.35
C ARG A 441 20.67 -6.46 21.33
N LEU A 442 19.47 -6.01 21.63
CA LEU A 442 18.55 -6.70 22.55
C LEU A 442 18.21 -8.11 22.07
N LEU A 443 18.00 -8.30 20.76
CA LEU A 443 17.76 -9.63 20.20
C LEU A 443 19.00 -10.51 20.33
N LEU A 444 20.19 -10.02 19.98
CA LEU A 444 21.45 -10.78 20.02
C LEU A 444 22.02 -10.99 21.44
N GLU A 445 21.44 -10.35 22.46
CA GLU A 445 21.70 -10.69 23.87
C GLU A 445 21.03 -12.01 24.28
N ASN A 446 20.06 -12.51 23.50
CA ASN A 446 19.42 -13.80 23.73
C ASN A 446 20.16 -14.93 22.99
N GLU A 447 20.64 -15.92 23.74
CA GLU A 447 21.40 -17.06 23.21
C GLU A 447 20.62 -17.92 22.18
N GLN A 448 19.29 -17.85 22.19
CA GLN A 448 18.42 -18.59 21.27
C GLN A 448 18.39 -18.02 19.85
N VAL A 449 18.88 -16.79 19.65
CA VAL A 449 18.84 -16.12 18.35
C VAL A 449 19.99 -16.58 17.47
N ASP A 450 19.68 -17.38 16.46
CA ASP A 450 20.61 -17.66 15.37
C ASP A 450 20.68 -16.44 14.41
N ILE A 451 21.86 -15.84 14.34
CA ILE A 451 22.16 -14.66 13.52
C ILE A 451 22.14 -14.96 12.02
N ASN A 452 22.29 -16.23 11.63
CA ASN A 452 22.45 -16.67 10.25
C ASN A 452 21.17 -17.29 9.65
N VAL A 453 20.03 -17.16 10.34
CA VAL A 453 18.74 -17.56 9.78
C VAL A 453 18.52 -16.86 8.45
N GLN A 454 18.12 -17.63 7.44
CA GLN A 454 17.76 -17.12 6.12
C GLN A 454 16.25 -17.00 6.01
N ASP A 455 15.76 -15.93 5.37
CA ASP A 455 14.35 -15.80 5.01
C ASP A 455 13.97 -16.73 3.83
N SER A 456 12.73 -16.63 3.34
CA SER A 456 12.24 -17.42 2.20
C SER A 456 13.05 -17.24 0.90
N GLN A 457 13.93 -16.24 0.86
CA GLN A 457 14.67 -15.84 -0.33
C GLN A 457 16.18 -15.91 -0.09
N GLY A 458 16.58 -16.53 1.03
CA GLY A 458 17.97 -16.74 1.36
C GLY A 458 18.68 -15.58 2.01
N CYS A 459 18.01 -14.46 2.22
CA CYS A 459 18.62 -13.28 2.83
C CYS A 459 18.73 -13.50 4.34
N THR A 460 19.92 -13.21 4.90
CA THR A 460 20.11 -13.10 6.35
C THR A 460 19.86 -11.67 6.83
N ALA A 461 19.82 -11.44 8.14
CA ALA A 461 19.74 -10.09 8.70
C ALA A 461 20.89 -9.18 8.23
N LEU A 462 22.09 -9.74 8.01
CA LEU A 462 23.23 -8.99 7.49
C LEU A 462 23.03 -8.56 6.02
N HIS A 463 22.44 -9.41 5.18
CA HIS A 463 22.06 -9.04 3.81
C HIS A 463 21.09 -7.85 3.80
N ALA A 464 20.08 -7.88 4.69
CA ALA A 464 19.11 -6.80 4.82
C ALA A 464 19.74 -5.48 5.30
N ALA A 465 20.63 -5.52 6.32
CA ALA A 465 21.34 -4.33 6.78
C ALA A 465 22.31 -3.75 5.74
N ALA A 466 23.02 -4.61 5.01
CA ALA A 466 23.99 -4.24 4.00
C ALA A 466 23.32 -3.57 2.78
N SER A 467 22.23 -4.15 2.27
CA SER A 467 21.46 -3.60 1.14
C SER A 467 20.87 -2.21 1.43
N ARG A 468 20.53 -1.93 2.69
CA ARG A 468 19.96 -0.65 3.13
C ARG A 468 21.03 0.33 3.65
N GLY A 469 22.30 -0.09 3.68
CA GLY A 469 23.41 0.75 4.11
C GLY A 469 23.44 1.09 5.60
N HIS A 470 22.77 0.30 6.44
CA HIS A 470 22.71 0.50 7.89
C HIS A 470 24.03 0.11 8.56
N THR A 471 25.06 0.92 8.33
CA THR A 471 26.45 0.65 8.72
C THR A 471 26.63 0.32 10.21
N PRO A 472 25.96 1.00 11.18
CA PRO A 472 26.06 0.63 12.59
C PRO A 472 25.54 -0.79 12.88
N VAL A 473 24.48 -1.21 12.19
CA VAL A 473 23.94 -2.58 12.30
C VAL A 473 24.87 -3.57 11.60
N VAL A 474 25.38 -3.25 10.42
CA VAL A 474 26.36 -4.09 9.72
C VAL A 474 27.56 -4.37 10.61
N ARG A 475 28.16 -3.33 11.21
CA ARG A 475 29.28 -3.48 12.15
C ARG A 475 28.91 -4.36 13.34
N LEU A 476 27.76 -4.13 13.96
CA LEU A 476 27.29 -4.93 15.08
C LEU A 476 27.10 -6.41 14.71
N LEU A 477 26.54 -6.72 13.55
CA LEU A 477 26.33 -8.10 13.10
C LEU A 477 27.68 -8.79 12.79
N VAL A 478 28.62 -8.08 12.16
CA VAL A 478 29.99 -8.55 11.90
C VAL A 478 30.73 -8.81 13.22
N GLU A 479 30.64 -7.90 14.20
CA GLU A 479 31.23 -8.06 15.54
C GLU A 479 30.67 -9.29 16.29
N ARG A 480 29.45 -9.72 15.94
CA ARG A 480 28.80 -10.93 16.47
C ARG A 480 28.99 -12.15 15.57
N SER A 481 29.98 -12.11 14.67
CA SER A 481 30.37 -13.21 13.80
C SER A 481 29.24 -13.71 12.89
N ALA A 482 28.40 -12.80 12.38
CA ALA A 482 27.49 -13.11 11.28
C ALA A 482 28.26 -13.64 10.07
N ASP A 483 27.67 -14.63 9.39
CA ASP A 483 28.23 -15.18 8.16
C ASP A 483 28.22 -14.11 7.05
N LEU A 484 29.39 -13.88 6.46
CA LEU A 484 29.61 -12.93 5.36
C LEU A 484 29.49 -13.61 3.99
N GLY A 485 29.26 -14.91 3.98
CA GLY A 485 29.06 -15.73 2.80
C GLY A 485 27.76 -15.45 2.05
N PRO A 486 27.54 -16.17 0.95
CA PRO A 486 26.36 -15.98 0.11
C PRO A 486 25.07 -16.44 0.79
N GLY A 487 24.00 -15.70 0.58
CA GLY A 487 22.65 -16.10 0.96
C GLY A 487 22.08 -17.26 0.12
N GLY A 488 20.94 -17.80 0.57
CA GLY A 488 20.23 -18.93 -0.03
C GLY A 488 19.38 -18.64 -1.28
N ARG A 489 19.96 -18.89 -2.46
CA ARG A 489 19.37 -19.07 -3.83
C ARG A 489 19.13 -17.86 -4.76
N ARG A 490 19.14 -18.25 -6.04
CA ARG A 490 19.20 -17.54 -7.35
C ARG A 490 20.53 -16.90 -7.72
N ASP A 491 21.05 -15.94 -6.94
CA ASP A 491 22.20 -15.16 -7.42
C ASP A 491 23.50 -15.34 -6.61
N LYS A 492 23.47 -16.17 -5.56
CA LYS A 492 24.60 -16.37 -4.62
C LYS A 492 25.19 -15.01 -4.17
N GLN A 493 24.32 -14.03 -3.96
CA GLN A 493 24.74 -12.70 -3.54
C GLN A 493 25.19 -12.75 -2.09
N THR A 494 26.34 -12.14 -1.81
CA THR A 494 26.84 -11.89 -0.47
C THR A 494 26.32 -10.54 0.04
N PRO A 495 26.41 -10.24 1.34
CA PRO A 495 26.13 -8.90 1.85
C PRO A 495 26.99 -7.82 1.16
N LEU A 496 28.22 -8.16 0.76
CA LEU A 496 29.13 -7.26 0.04
C LEU A 496 28.60 -6.92 -1.36
N HIS A 497 28.05 -7.91 -2.09
CA HIS A 497 27.38 -7.67 -3.38
C HIS A 497 26.21 -6.69 -3.24
N LEU A 498 25.35 -6.90 -2.23
CA LEU A 498 24.19 -6.04 -2.00
C LEU A 498 24.60 -4.61 -1.59
N ALA A 499 25.59 -4.47 -0.71
CA ALA A 499 26.11 -3.16 -0.32
C ALA A 499 26.70 -2.41 -1.53
N ALA A 500 27.44 -3.11 -2.41
CA ALA A 500 28.01 -2.54 -3.62
C ALA A 500 26.93 -2.14 -4.64
N TRP A 501 25.92 -2.99 -4.85
CA TRP A 501 24.79 -2.73 -5.75
C TRP A 501 23.96 -1.51 -5.34
N HIS A 502 23.80 -1.27 -4.04
CA HIS A 502 23.07 -0.12 -3.52
C HIS A 502 23.98 1.08 -3.17
N GLY A 503 25.26 1.02 -3.50
CA GLY A 503 26.20 2.14 -3.35
C GLY A 503 26.53 2.51 -1.90
N CYS A 504 26.36 1.56 -0.98
CA CYS A 504 26.53 1.75 0.45
C CYS A 504 28.00 1.63 0.85
N ALA A 505 28.84 2.59 0.43
CA ALA A 505 30.30 2.53 0.57
C ALA A 505 30.79 2.28 2.02
N ASN A 506 30.14 2.87 3.02
CA ASN A 506 30.47 2.65 4.43
C ASN A 506 30.15 1.22 4.90
N ALA A 507 29.10 0.61 4.36
CA ALA A 507 28.76 -0.79 4.63
C ALA A 507 29.73 -1.73 3.91
N VAL A 508 30.12 -1.41 2.66
CA VAL A 508 31.19 -2.11 1.93
C VAL A 508 32.48 -2.11 2.76
N GLU A 509 32.93 -0.94 3.22
CA GLU A 509 34.13 -0.83 4.05
C GLU A 509 34.03 -1.63 5.36
N ALA A 510 32.86 -1.60 6.01
CA ALA A 510 32.63 -2.36 7.24
C ALA A 510 32.66 -3.89 7.02
N LEU A 511 32.10 -4.38 5.91
CA LEU A 511 32.11 -5.79 5.55
C LEU A 511 33.52 -6.28 5.21
N LEU A 512 34.30 -5.48 4.47
CA LEU A 512 35.68 -5.81 4.13
C LEU A 512 36.58 -5.86 5.37
N ARG A 513 36.44 -4.89 6.28
CA ARG A 513 37.10 -4.96 7.60
C ARG A 513 36.69 -6.17 8.43
N GLY A 514 35.47 -6.68 8.20
CA GLY A 514 34.94 -7.90 8.80
C GLY A 514 35.50 -9.20 8.20
N GLY A 515 36.28 -9.12 7.12
CA GLY A 515 36.82 -10.29 6.42
C GLY A 515 35.88 -10.85 5.34
N ALA A 516 34.97 -10.05 4.80
CA ALA A 516 34.18 -10.45 3.64
C ALA A 516 35.10 -10.75 2.45
N ASP A 517 34.84 -11.84 1.73
CA ASP A 517 35.59 -12.20 0.53
C ASP A 517 35.32 -11.17 -0.58
N LEU A 518 36.36 -10.39 -0.90
CA LEU A 518 36.34 -9.32 -1.89
C LEU A 518 36.07 -9.85 -3.30
N GLU A 519 36.53 -11.08 -3.58
CA GLU A 519 36.46 -11.72 -4.90
C GLU A 519 35.36 -12.79 -4.96
N ALA A 520 34.45 -12.81 -3.98
CA ALA A 520 33.27 -13.65 -4.03
C ALA A 520 32.51 -13.40 -5.34
N GLN A 521 32.08 -14.49 -5.99
CA GLN A 521 31.38 -14.41 -7.27
C GLN A 521 29.91 -14.79 -7.12
N GLY A 522 29.04 -13.96 -7.68
CA GLY A 522 27.63 -14.27 -7.90
C GLY A 522 27.46 -15.36 -8.96
N THR A 523 26.21 -15.71 -9.28
CA THR A 523 25.92 -16.79 -10.25
C THR A 523 26.39 -16.52 -11.67
N ASN A 524 26.52 -15.26 -12.09
CA ASN A 524 27.03 -14.86 -13.40
C ASN A 524 28.54 -14.55 -13.39
N GLY A 525 29.26 -14.87 -12.30
CA GLY A 525 30.68 -14.51 -12.13
C GLY A 525 30.93 -13.06 -11.70
N SER A 526 29.89 -12.25 -11.49
CA SER A 526 30.06 -10.86 -11.04
C SER A 526 30.56 -10.79 -9.60
N THR A 527 31.60 -9.98 -9.39
CA THR A 527 32.12 -9.59 -8.08
C THR A 527 31.45 -8.30 -7.58
N ALA A 528 31.73 -7.88 -6.34
CA ALA A 528 31.23 -6.62 -5.81
C ALA A 528 31.60 -5.40 -6.67
N LEU A 529 32.79 -5.42 -7.30
CA LEU A 529 33.22 -4.34 -8.18
C LEU A 529 32.39 -4.27 -9.47
N HIS A 530 31.96 -5.40 -10.02
CA HIS A 530 31.01 -5.43 -11.14
C HIS A 530 29.69 -4.77 -10.76
N TYR A 531 29.10 -5.14 -9.62
CA TYR A 531 27.84 -4.55 -9.16
C TYR A 531 27.94 -3.03 -8.92
N ALA A 532 29.03 -2.56 -8.30
CA ALA A 532 29.28 -1.13 -8.13
C ALA A 532 29.48 -0.41 -9.48
N ALA A 533 30.17 -1.06 -10.43
CA ALA A 533 30.40 -0.53 -11.77
C ALA A 533 29.12 -0.45 -12.61
N TRP A 534 28.27 -1.48 -12.57
CA TRP A 534 26.98 -1.51 -13.26
C TRP A 534 26.04 -0.40 -12.79
N GLN A 535 26.02 -0.11 -11.50
CA GLN A 535 25.14 0.91 -10.91
C GLN A 535 25.77 2.31 -10.82
N GLY A 536 27.04 2.46 -11.18
CA GLY A 536 27.72 3.75 -11.21
C GLY A 536 28.10 4.28 -9.83
N HIS A 537 28.21 3.41 -8.83
CA HIS A 537 28.48 3.79 -7.45
C HIS A 537 29.98 4.01 -7.21
N ALA A 538 30.50 5.13 -7.70
CA ALA A 538 31.93 5.48 -7.68
C ALA A 538 32.58 5.38 -6.30
N LEU A 539 31.92 5.77 -5.21
CA LEU A 539 32.49 5.64 -3.86
C LEU A 539 32.61 4.18 -3.41
N SER A 540 31.66 3.32 -3.76
CA SER A 540 31.74 1.89 -3.44
C SER A 540 32.80 1.20 -4.29
N ALA A 541 32.87 1.55 -5.59
CA ALA A 541 33.93 1.08 -6.48
C ALA A 541 35.31 1.50 -5.96
N ARG A 542 35.48 2.76 -5.53
CA ARG A 542 36.72 3.27 -4.93
C ARG A 542 37.16 2.41 -3.74
N VAL A 543 36.26 2.22 -2.77
CA VAL A 543 36.57 1.44 -1.56
C VAL A 543 36.98 0.01 -1.94
N LEU A 544 36.30 -0.62 -2.88
CA LEU A 544 36.65 -1.97 -3.35
C LEU A 544 38.05 -2.00 -4.00
N ILE A 545 38.34 -1.05 -4.90
CA ILE A 545 39.64 -0.95 -5.59
C ILE A 545 40.77 -0.67 -4.59
N GLU A 546 40.58 0.25 -3.65
CA GLU A 546 41.56 0.58 -2.62
C GLU A 546 41.81 -0.59 -1.64
N ASN A 547 40.87 -1.53 -1.53
CA ASN A 547 41.04 -2.79 -0.79
C ASN A 547 41.55 -3.95 -1.66
N GLY A 548 41.95 -3.68 -2.92
CA GLY A 548 42.63 -4.65 -3.78
C GLY A 548 41.72 -5.46 -4.71
N ALA A 549 40.51 -4.99 -5.03
CA ALA A 549 39.60 -5.71 -5.91
C ALA A 549 40.21 -5.92 -7.30
N ALA A 550 40.06 -7.11 -7.86
CA ALA A 550 40.60 -7.44 -9.17
C ALA A 550 39.88 -6.66 -10.27
N LEU A 551 40.63 -5.80 -10.98
CA LEU A 551 40.13 -5.06 -12.14
C LEU A 551 39.94 -5.95 -13.38
N THR A 552 40.56 -7.13 -13.36
CA THR A 552 40.57 -8.12 -14.45
C THR A 552 39.57 -9.25 -14.26
N ALA A 553 38.79 -9.24 -13.16
CA ALA A 553 37.74 -10.23 -12.97
C ALA A 553 36.72 -10.13 -14.12
N CYS A 554 36.24 -11.27 -14.60
CA CYS A 554 35.31 -11.34 -15.72
C CYS A 554 34.03 -12.07 -15.32
N THR A 555 32.89 -11.60 -15.83
CA THR A 555 31.62 -12.33 -15.78
C THR A 555 31.63 -13.54 -16.72
N GLN A 556 30.54 -14.32 -16.72
CA GLN A 556 30.31 -15.40 -17.68
C GLN A 556 30.34 -14.96 -19.14
N ASP A 557 30.00 -13.70 -19.43
CA ASP A 557 30.06 -13.09 -20.77
C ASP A 557 31.45 -12.49 -21.09
N GLY A 558 32.40 -12.61 -20.16
CA GLY A 558 33.74 -12.03 -20.29
C GLY A 558 33.80 -10.54 -19.98
N ASP A 559 32.72 -9.93 -19.47
CA ASP A 559 32.72 -8.52 -19.13
C ASP A 559 33.57 -8.27 -17.88
N THR A 560 34.47 -7.30 -17.97
CA THR A 560 35.19 -6.74 -16.83
C THR A 560 34.35 -5.62 -16.17
N PRO A 561 34.71 -5.13 -14.98
CA PRO A 561 34.04 -3.96 -14.39
C PRO A 561 34.09 -2.73 -15.31
N LEU A 562 35.16 -2.59 -16.11
CA LEU A 562 35.28 -1.52 -17.10
C LEU A 562 34.20 -1.65 -18.19
N HIS A 563 33.98 -2.85 -18.72
CA HIS A 563 32.91 -3.11 -19.70
C HIS A 563 31.53 -2.76 -19.14
N GLN A 564 31.22 -3.17 -17.91
CA GLN A 564 29.93 -2.87 -17.28
C GLN A 564 29.72 -1.37 -17.04
N ALA A 565 30.72 -0.67 -16.51
CA ALA A 565 30.66 0.77 -16.31
C ALA A 565 30.54 1.52 -17.66
N THR A 566 31.27 1.09 -18.70
CA THR A 566 31.15 1.65 -20.05
C THR A 566 29.76 1.41 -20.64
N PHE A 567 29.25 0.18 -20.56
CA PHE A 567 27.94 -0.19 -21.10
C PHE A 567 26.81 0.65 -20.50
N ARG A 568 26.89 0.96 -19.20
CA ARG A 568 25.91 1.80 -18.48
C ARG A 568 26.25 3.30 -18.51
N ASN A 569 27.29 3.70 -19.22
CA ASN A 569 27.78 5.08 -19.37
C ASN A 569 28.16 5.80 -18.06
N HIS A 570 28.77 5.08 -17.12
CA HIS A 570 29.22 5.63 -15.84
C HIS A 570 30.64 6.20 -15.92
N LEU A 571 30.78 7.38 -16.53
CA LEU A 571 32.07 8.07 -16.77
C LEU A 571 32.97 8.16 -15.52
N SER A 572 32.39 8.47 -14.35
CA SER A 572 33.15 8.61 -13.10
C SER A 572 33.77 7.29 -12.64
N VAL A 573 33.07 6.17 -12.82
CA VAL A 573 33.61 4.84 -12.49
C VAL A 573 34.64 4.42 -13.53
N VAL A 574 34.40 4.66 -14.82
CA VAL A 574 35.38 4.38 -15.88
C VAL A 574 36.67 5.15 -15.66
N ALA A 575 36.59 6.46 -15.41
CA ALA A 575 37.76 7.29 -15.12
C ALA A 575 38.54 6.75 -13.91
N MET A 576 37.84 6.34 -12.86
CA MET A 576 38.46 5.75 -11.66
C MET A 576 39.13 4.41 -11.96
N LEU A 577 38.48 3.50 -12.69
CA LEU A 577 39.05 2.21 -13.08
C LEU A 577 40.34 2.40 -13.89
N LEU A 578 40.33 3.33 -14.85
CA LEU A 578 41.51 3.65 -15.68
C LEU A 578 42.63 4.30 -14.86
N GLN A 579 42.31 5.19 -13.92
CA GLN A 579 43.29 5.78 -12.99
C GLN A 579 44.00 4.71 -12.14
N HIS A 580 43.32 3.61 -11.83
CA HIS A 580 43.88 2.45 -11.13
C HIS A 580 44.43 1.37 -12.09
N HIS A 581 44.72 1.73 -13.35
CA HIS A 581 45.34 0.86 -14.35
C HIS A 581 44.50 -0.35 -14.77
N ALA A 582 43.16 -0.22 -14.81
CA ALA A 582 42.33 -1.20 -15.51
C ALA A 582 42.75 -1.28 -17.00
N ASP A 583 42.80 -2.49 -17.54
CA ASP A 583 43.14 -2.69 -18.95
C ASP A 583 42.04 -2.10 -19.86
N VAL A 584 42.36 -0.96 -20.48
CA VAL A 584 41.48 -0.24 -21.40
C VAL A 584 41.15 -1.06 -22.67
N ASN A 585 42.00 -2.05 -22.99
CA ASN A 585 41.91 -2.90 -24.18
C ASN A 585 41.42 -4.31 -23.86
N ALA A 586 40.94 -4.56 -22.64
CA ALA A 586 40.31 -5.82 -22.29
C ALA A 586 39.18 -6.14 -23.28
N VAL A 587 39.06 -7.42 -23.64
CA VAL A 587 38.04 -7.92 -24.56
C VAL A 587 37.10 -8.89 -23.83
N LYS A 588 35.80 -8.75 -24.06
CA LYS A 588 34.81 -9.73 -23.58
C LYS A 588 34.70 -10.94 -24.53
N ASN A 589 33.82 -11.88 -24.23
CA ASN A 589 33.75 -13.15 -24.97
C ASN A 589 33.43 -13.01 -26.46
N ASP A 590 32.84 -11.91 -26.91
CA ASP A 590 32.58 -11.62 -28.33
C ASP A 590 33.71 -10.81 -29.00
N GLY A 591 34.83 -10.59 -28.30
CA GLY A 591 35.97 -9.80 -28.76
C GLY A 591 35.76 -8.29 -28.71
N CYS A 592 34.62 -7.78 -28.24
CA CYS A 592 34.42 -6.34 -28.10
C CYS A 592 35.20 -5.78 -26.91
N THR A 593 35.75 -4.58 -27.10
CA THR A 593 36.33 -3.74 -26.04
C THR A 593 35.33 -2.68 -25.56
N SER A 594 35.64 -1.96 -24.49
CA SER A 594 34.87 -0.77 -24.07
C SER A 594 34.73 0.28 -25.19
N LEU A 595 35.71 0.43 -26.09
CA LEU A 595 35.60 1.35 -27.23
C LEU A 595 34.54 0.89 -28.24
N HIS A 596 34.40 -0.42 -28.47
CA HIS A 596 33.32 -0.98 -29.30
C HIS A 596 31.95 -0.69 -28.68
N LEU A 597 31.81 -0.82 -27.35
CA LEU A 597 30.57 -0.48 -26.64
C LEU A 597 30.21 1.01 -26.80
N CYS A 598 31.19 1.91 -26.71
CA CYS A 598 30.99 3.34 -26.95
C CYS A 598 30.52 3.63 -28.37
N ALA A 599 31.09 2.93 -29.36
CA ALA A 599 30.72 3.06 -30.76
C ALA A 599 29.29 2.58 -31.05
N MET A 600 28.83 1.51 -30.40
CA MET A 600 27.46 0.99 -30.55
C MET A 600 26.40 1.92 -29.92
N GLN A 601 26.73 2.61 -28.84
CA GLN A 601 25.79 3.44 -28.06
C GLN A 601 25.92 4.95 -28.33
N GLY A 602 26.96 5.39 -29.05
CA GLY A 602 27.19 6.81 -29.32
C GLY A 602 27.80 7.59 -28.15
N LEU A 603 28.57 6.95 -27.28
CA LEU A 603 29.13 7.55 -26.07
C LEU A 603 30.42 8.35 -26.37
N ARG A 604 30.29 9.57 -26.92
CA ARG A 604 31.44 10.41 -27.33
C ARG A 604 32.43 10.67 -26.19
N GLU A 605 31.96 11.22 -25.08
CA GLU A 605 32.83 11.60 -23.96
C GLU A 605 33.56 10.39 -23.37
N MET A 606 32.86 9.24 -23.31
CA MET A 606 33.45 7.98 -22.86
C MET A 606 34.51 7.47 -23.85
N ALA A 607 34.26 7.58 -25.15
CA ALA A 607 35.24 7.22 -26.18
C ALA A 607 36.50 8.09 -26.10
N ASP A 608 36.35 9.41 -25.93
CA ASP A 608 37.49 10.32 -25.73
C ASP A 608 38.28 9.96 -24.46
N LEU A 609 37.59 9.61 -23.37
CA LEU A 609 38.22 9.16 -22.13
C LEU A 609 39.02 7.87 -22.33
N LEU A 610 38.46 6.88 -23.02
CA LEU A 610 39.15 5.61 -23.31
C LEU A 610 40.36 5.83 -24.24
N ILE A 611 40.19 6.62 -25.30
CA ILE A 611 41.26 6.95 -26.26
C ILE A 611 42.42 7.68 -25.57
N SER A 612 42.12 8.68 -24.75
CA SER A 612 43.14 9.43 -24.00
C SER A 612 43.88 8.57 -22.97
N ASN A 613 43.27 7.46 -22.51
CA ASN A 613 43.89 6.45 -21.66
C ASN A 613 44.49 5.26 -22.44
N GLY A 614 44.68 5.38 -23.76
CA GLY A 614 45.43 4.41 -24.54
C GLY A 614 44.59 3.29 -25.19
N ALA A 615 43.28 3.46 -25.34
CA ALA A 615 42.46 2.51 -26.10
C ALA A 615 43.03 2.31 -27.52
N ASP A 616 43.16 1.06 -27.94
CA ASP A 616 43.55 0.71 -29.31
C ASP A 616 42.33 0.67 -30.21
N VAL A 617 42.31 1.62 -31.15
CA VAL A 617 41.26 1.80 -32.16
C VAL A 617 41.27 0.70 -33.23
N ASN A 618 42.31 -0.14 -33.29
CA ASN A 618 42.50 -1.16 -34.31
C ASN A 618 42.09 -2.58 -33.87
N ILE A 619 41.61 -2.75 -32.63
CA ILE A 619 41.13 -4.04 -32.16
C ILE A 619 39.85 -4.41 -32.93
N ARG A 620 39.78 -5.65 -33.40
CA ARG A 620 38.61 -6.22 -34.07
C ARG A 620 37.88 -7.17 -33.12
N ASN A 621 36.56 -7.09 -33.09
CA ASN A 621 35.75 -8.09 -32.40
C ASN A 621 35.75 -9.45 -33.14
N GLN A 622 35.05 -10.46 -32.61
CA GLN A 622 34.97 -11.78 -33.25
C GLN A 622 34.34 -11.75 -34.65
N GLY A 623 33.49 -10.76 -34.94
CA GLY A 623 32.96 -10.53 -36.28
C GLY A 623 33.96 -9.88 -37.24
N GLY A 624 35.18 -9.59 -36.79
CA GLY A 624 36.21 -8.89 -37.56
C GLY A 624 35.95 -7.38 -37.68
N VAL A 625 35.00 -6.81 -36.92
CA VAL A 625 34.55 -5.43 -37.06
C VAL A 625 35.32 -4.52 -36.09
N LEU A 626 35.76 -3.36 -36.57
CA LEU A 626 36.41 -2.32 -35.77
C LEU A 626 35.39 -1.45 -35.03
N ALA A 627 35.80 -0.81 -33.93
CA ALA A 627 34.94 0.16 -33.23
C ALA A 627 34.45 1.30 -34.15
N VAL A 628 35.30 1.81 -35.06
CA VAL A 628 34.90 2.85 -36.03
C VAL A 628 33.83 2.38 -37.02
N GLU A 629 33.90 1.12 -37.43
CA GLU A 629 32.94 0.51 -38.35
C GLU A 629 31.59 0.31 -37.66
N LEU A 630 31.60 -0.06 -36.38
CA LEU A 630 30.38 -0.08 -35.55
C LEU A 630 29.79 1.33 -35.38
N ALA A 631 30.61 2.35 -35.11
CA ALA A 631 30.13 3.73 -34.98
C ALA A 631 29.42 4.18 -36.27
N ARG A 632 29.97 3.84 -37.44
CA ARG A 632 29.34 4.10 -38.73
C ARG A 632 28.04 3.31 -38.92
N GLN A 633 28.05 2.02 -38.58
CA GLN A 633 26.88 1.14 -38.69
C GLN A 633 25.70 1.64 -37.84
N PHE A 634 25.97 2.09 -36.62
CA PHE A 634 24.97 2.63 -35.69
C PHE A 634 24.72 4.14 -35.86
N ARG A 635 25.36 4.79 -36.83
CA ARG A 635 25.24 6.24 -37.15
C ARG A 635 25.67 7.16 -35.98
N CYS A 636 26.65 6.74 -35.20
CA CYS A 636 27.26 7.48 -34.11
C CYS A 636 28.40 8.38 -34.61
N THR A 637 28.06 9.42 -35.38
CA THR A 637 29.04 10.27 -36.09
C THR A 637 30.07 10.91 -35.18
N LEU A 638 29.67 11.38 -34.00
CA LEU A 638 30.60 11.98 -33.04
C LEU A 638 31.65 10.99 -32.54
N VAL A 639 31.28 9.73 -32.32
CA VAL A 639 32.24 8.69 -31.89
C VAL A 639 33.14 8.30 -33.06
N GLU A 640 32.60 8.20 -34.27
CA GLU A 640 33.39 7.97 -35.50
C GLU A 640 34.45 9.06 -35.70
N GLU A 641 34.06 10.33 -35.55
CA GLU A 641 34.97 11.48 -35.59
C GLU A 641 36.07 11.38 -34.51
N ALA A 642 35.73 10.98 -33.28
CA ALA A 642 36.68 10.80 -32.19
C ALA A 642 37.77 9.78 -32.54
N ILE A 643 37.32 8.64 -33.06
CA ILE A 643 38.21 7.53 -33.42
C ILE A 643 39.09 7.93 -34.60
N HIS A 644 38.54 8.58 -35.64
CA HIS A 644 39.33 9.09 -36.75
C HIS A 644 40.38 10.13 -36.31
N GLN A 645 40.02 11.05 -35.42
CA GLN A 645 40.96 12.02 -34.84
C GLN A 645 42.12 11.30 -34.14
N ALA A 646 41.83 10.26 -33.35
CA ALA A 646 42.83 9.46 -32.66
C ALA A 646 43.75 8.68 -33.62
N MET A 647 43.18 8.09 -34.69
CA MET A 647 43.95 7.39 -35.74
C MET A 647 44.92 8.34 -36.43
N ASN A 648 44.45 9.53 -36.80
CA ASN A 648 45.26 10.54 -37.47
C ASN A 648 46.36 11.11 -36.56
N ALA A 649 46.05 11.31 -35.28
CA ALA A 649 47.03 11.79 -34.30
C ALA A 649 48.19 10.78 -34.12
N ARG A 650 47.89 9.48 -34.03
CA ARG A 650 48.93 8.43 -33.93
C ARG A 650 49.74 8.25 -35.21
N ALA A 651 49.18 8.55 -36.38
CA ALA A 651 49.91 8.51 -37.64
C ALA A 651 50.87 9.71 -37.82
N ALA A 652 50.65 10.80 -37.08
CA ALA A 652 51.45 12.01 -37.13
C ALA A 652 52.60 12.06 -36.10
N THR A 653 52.52 11.23 -35.06
CA THR A 653 53.56 10.99 -34.03
C THR A 653 54.42 9.80 -34.40
#